data_AF-A0A425VWI0-F1
#
_entry.id   AF-A0A425VWI0-F1
#
_cell.length_a   1.000
_cell.length_b   1.000
_cell.length_c   1.000
_cell.angle_alpha   90.00
_cell.angle_beta   90.00
_cell.angle_gamma   90.00
#
_symmetry.space_group_name_H-M   'P 1'
#
loop_
_entity.id
_entity.type
_entity.pdbx_description
1 polymer ?
#
loop_
_entity_poly.entity_id
_entity_poly.type
_entity_poly.pdbx_seq_one_letter_code
_entity_poly.pdbx_strand_id
1 'polypeptide(L)'
;MEVHMRTRIQGMLAALTSVAMCAALIPTPALAEALTATPNVNATTEQGTTTSGTDQSTSEQGVSGTSSSTFPDTTGQESSTGTDTSSSSQDSGSSSEQTPSTSGQDDASTSDATSADSQSSTSTDEQTQEPELAYAAHVQNIGWQANVSAGGVAGTTGRGLRVEALRLSLGNMTDGSSISVSAHVQNVGWQDWSSSADSENGYAQAGTTGKGLRVEAVKIKLDGPVASRYDVWYRVHVQDKGWMGWTKDGSMAGTTGMGKRVEAIQVTLVEKGADAPGSTSGSSETGTEQQAAVSYRAHVQNIGWQGWFSDGKTAGTTGMGLAVEALDVRLSGVEGAIQVNSHVQDLGWQGYRQTSDSNVSGTTGRSKRVEAIRAKLTGEAAQTHDLWYRVHVQNLGWLGWAKAGDDSSEGAIAGTTGCGLRVEAVQFKLTEKNAAAPGDTNRPYVSAPTVTYQAHVQNIGWQNWVGSGAVAGTTGRGLRVEALRVKASGVGQTGEVQVSAHVEGIGWQGWKSQGAVAGTVGQGRRVEAIRVRLTGSMAQTCDVWYRVHVQKLGWMGWTRNGGYAGTTGCAARVEAVQIVVRPRGSAAPGATWRSYTTDKGLFMADSDMYYRAQRYGSRTNWLLMVNYGACRVGVFNRSASGWNLYDYIVCSDGQYSTPTVHGVFTVGAKGYSFSGGDHTCYYYTQFHGNYLFHSVLYHRGTFGILDGRLGMHISQGCVRLNINKAKWIYDNIPTGTTVVVYN
;
A
#
# COMPACT_ATOMS: atom_id res chain seq x y z
N MET A 1 52.46 -43.71 35.98
CA MET A 1 51.77 -43.27 34.74
C MET A 1 51.30 -41.82 34.94
N GLU A 2 52.17 -40.82 35.15
CA GLU A 2 53.34 -40.33 34.37
C GLU A 2 52.91 -39.40 33.21
N VAL A 3 53.32 -38.11 33.26
CA VAL A 3 54.39 -37.46 32.43
C VAL A 3 53.80 -36.87 31.13
N HIS A 4 53.93 -35.58 30.75
CA HIS A 4 54.70 -34.41 31.24
C HIS A 4 53.87 -33.10 30.98
N MET A 5 53.95 -32.01 31.77
CA MET A 5 54.80 -30.78 31.58
C MET A 5 54.77 -30.12 30.17
N ARG A 6 54.74 -28.79 29.95
CA ARG A 6 54.70 -27.52 30.76
C ARG A 6 54.14 -26.39 29.82
N THR A 7 53.25 -25.45 30.17
CA THR A 7 53.30 -24.29 31.11
C THR A 7 53.96 -22.98 30.59
N ARG A 8 53.14 -21.94 30.28
CA ARG A 8 53.24 -20.49 30.65
C ARG A 8 52.04 -19.73 30.00
N ILE A 9 51.18 -18.91 30.65
CA ILE A 9 51.28 -17.85 31.70
C ILE A 9 51.84 -16.54 31.08
N GLN A 10 51.24 -15.33 31.17
CA GLN A 10 50.23 -14.68 32.06
C GLN A 10 49.03 -14.11 31.21
N GLY A 11 47.91 -13.52 31.67
CA GLY A 11 47.31 -13.02 32.93
C GLY A 11 46.23 -11.95 32.53
N MET A 12 45.20 -11.49 33.25
CA MET A 12 44.61 -11.61 34.61
C MET A 12 43.04 -11.63 34.45
N LEU A 13 42.16 -12.02 35.39
CA LEU A 13 41.71 -11.41 36.68
C LEU A 13 41.30 -9.92 36.60
N ALA A 14 40.15 -9.45 37.14
CA ALA A 14 39.04 -10.07 37.91
C ALA A 14 37.72 -9.32 37.57
N ALA A 15 36.56 -9.95 37.32
CA ALA A 15 35.62 -10.58 38.26
C ALA A 15 34.98 -9.64 39.31
N LEU A 16 33.66 -9.38 39.19
CA LEU A 16 32.75 -9.10 40.30
C LEU A 16 31.29 -9.37 39.89
N THR A 17 30.48 -9.81 40.85
CA THR A 17 29.11 -10.33 40.67
C THR A 17 28.07 -9.44 41.35
N SER A 18 26.88 -9.32 40.75
CA SER A 18 25.66 -9.02 41.52
C SER A 18 24.46 -9.76 40.92
N VAL A 19 23.80 -10.56 41.76
CA VAL A 19 22.44 -11.07 41.52
C VAL A 19 21.49 -10.23 42.35
N ALA A 20 20.41 -9.74 41.75
CA ALA A 20 19.33 -9.08 42.47
C ALA A 20 17.99 -9.58 41.93
N MET A 21 17.31 -10.45 42.69
CA MET A 21 15.87 -10.62 42.57
C MET A 21 15.18 -9.38 43.15
N CYS A 22 14.16 -8.85 42.48
CA CYS A 22 13.09 -8.16 43.19
C CYS A 22 11.75 -8.24 42.46
N ALA A 23 10.68 -8.13 43.26
CA ALA A 23 9.29 -8.45 42.97
C ALA A 23 8.69 -7.87 41.67
N ALA A 24 7.64 -8.56 41.19
CA ALA A 24 6.75 -8.03 40.16
C ALA A 24 5.87 -6.89 40.69
N LEU A 25 5.66 -5.87 39.87
CA LEU A 25 4.60 -4.87 40.03
C LEU A 25 3.92 -4.63 38.68
N ILE A 26 2.59 -4.69 38.65
CA ILE A 26 1.76 -4.46 37.46
C ILE A 26 1.30 -3.00 37.48
N PRO A 27 1.59 -2.18 36.46
CA PRO A 27 1.00 -0.85 36.32
C PRO A 27 -0.37 -0.93 35.62
N THR A 28 -1.44 -0.63 36.36
CA THR A 28 -2.73 -0.24 35.76
C THR A 28 -2.70 1.25 35.35
N PRO A 29 -3.50 1.69 34.36
CA PRO A 29 -3.39 3.03 33.79
C PRO A 29 -4.23 4.08 34.53
N ALA A 30 -3.68 5.28 34.75
CA ALA A 30 -4.43 6.45 35.26
C ALA A 30 -3.87 7.79 34.73
N LEU A 31 -4.80 8.65 34.27
CA LEU A 31 -4.76 10.11 34.05
C LEU A 31 -3.54 10.78 33.36
N ALA A 32 -3.72 11.07 32.07
CA ALA A 32 -3.96 12.42 31.50
C ALA A 32 -3.01 13.63 31.75
N GLU A 33 -2.66 14.26 30.61
CA GLU A 33 -2.46 15.71 30.34
C GLU A 33 -1.46 16.57 31.13
N ALA A 34 -0.47 17.13 30.39
CA ALA A 34 -0.22 18.58 30.31
C ALA A 34 0.74 18.95 29.15
N LEU A 35 0.79 20.25 28.82
CA LEU A 35 1.86 20.98 28.10
C LEU A 35 2.08 20.70 26.60
N THR A 36 1.32 21.43 25.78
CA THR A 36 1.75 21.87 24.44
C THR A 36 2.77 23.02 24.52
N ALA A 37 3.89 22.92 23.81
CA ALA A 37 4.79 24.05 23.55
C ALA A 37 5.64 23.81 22.29
N THR A 38 5.57 24.71 21.31
CA THR A 38 6.48 24.76 20.16
C THR A 38 7.50 25.89 20.35
N PRO A 39 8.77 25.69 19.95
CA PRO A 39 9.69 26.78 19.68
C PRO A 39 9.67 27.14 18.19
N ASN A 40 9.17 28.32 17.86
CA ASN A 40 9.38 28.97 16.57
C ASN A 40 10.85 29.43 16.48
N VAL A 41 11.52 29.22 15.34
CA VAL A 41 12.86 29.77 15.08
C VAL A 41 12.78 30.64 13.83
N ASN A 42 12.87 31.95 14.03
CA ASN A 42 12.72 32.94 12.97
C ASN A 42 14.03 33.13 12.19
N ALA A 43 13.95 33.65 10.97
CA ALA A 43 15.09 33.80 10.08
C ALA A 43 16.01 34.98 10.45
N THR A 44 17.29 34.86 10.11
CA THR A 44 18.21 35.99 9.92
C THR A 44 18.60 36.10 8.45
N THR A 45 18.58 37.33 7.94
CA THR A 45 18.79 37.67 6.52
C THR A 45 20.19 38.24 6.31
N GLU A 46 20.86 37.87 5.22
CA GLU A 46 21.93 38.68 4.62
C GLU A 46 21.64 38.90 3.13
N GLN A 47 22.15 40.01 2.57
CA GLN A 47 21.78 40.52 1.24
C GLN A 47 22.93 40.46 0.22
N GLY A 48 22.55 40.25 -1.04
CA GLY A 48 23.34 40.40 -2.28
C GLY A 48 22.36 40.20 -3.45
N THR A 49 21.86 41.18 -4.22
CA THR A 49 22.55 42.19 -5.07
C THR A 49 23.71 41.58 -5.85
N THR A 50 23.72 41.48 -7.20
CA THR A 50 22.84 41.99 -8.30
C THR A 50 22.58 40.83 -9.32
N THR A 51 21.86 40.92 -10.46
CA THR A 51 21.44 42.04 -11.35
C THR A 51 20.16 41.67 -12.14
N SER A 52 19.61 42.59 -12.94
CA SER A 52 18.44 42.43 -13.83
C SER A 52 18.75 41.78 -15.20
N GLY A 53 17.74 41.15 -15.81
CA GLY A 53 17.74 40.72 -17.22
C GLY A 53 16.32 40.46 -17.73
N THR A 54 15.69 41.47 -18.32
CA THR A 54 14.37 41.39 -18.96
C THR A 54 14.48 41.02 -20.43
N ASP A 55 13.50 40.29 -20.97
CA ASP A 55 13.06 40.48 -22.35
C ASP A 55 11.60 40.05 -22.57
N GLN A 56 10.91 40.71 -23.50
CA GLN A 56 9.56 40.35 -23.97
C GLN A 56 9.57 40.18 -25.50
N SER A 57 9.00 39.09 -25.99
CA SER A 57 8.50 38.94 -27.37
C SER A 57 7.59 37.70 -27.38
N THR A 58 6.29 37.78 -27.66
CA THR A 58 5.65 37.80 -28.99
C THR A 58 6.19 36.76 -29.99
N SER A 59 5.39 36.04 -30.78
CA SER A 59 3.95 35.71 -30.79
C SER A 59 3.69 34.92 -32.08
N GLU A 60 2.84 33.90 -32.13
CA GLU A 60 2.11 33.56 -33.37
C GLU A 60 0.96 32.56 -33.15
N GLN A 61 -0.09 32.68 -33.98
CA GLN A 61 -1.13 31.68 -34.17
C GLN A 61 -1.00 31.11 -35.59
N GLY A 62 -1.25 29.81 -35.75
CA GLY A 62 -1.37 29.14 -37.05
C GLY A 62 -2.55 28.17 -37.03
N VAL A 63 -3.42 28.24 -38.04
CA VAL A 63 -4.74 27.57 -38.04
C VAL A 63 -4.98 26.81 -39.35
N SER A 64 -5.72 25.71 -39.26
CA SER A 64 -6.31 24.90 -40.35
C SER A 64 -5.37 24.02 -41.19
N GLY A 65 -5.92 22.93 -41.71
CA GLY A 65 -5.18 21.91 -42.47
C GLY A 65 -5.94 20.59 -42.65
N THR A 66 -7.24 20.63 -42.93
CA THR A 66 -8.08 19.42 -43.11
C THR A 66 -7.95 18.87 -44.53
N SER A 67 -7.64 17.58 -44.68
CA SER A 67 -7.87 16.85 -45.94
C SER A 67 -8.20 15.38 -45.70
N SER A 68 -9.25 14.90 -46.37
CA SER A 68 -9.72 13.52 -46.37
C SER A 68 -9.41 12.83 -47.70
N SER A 69 -9.08 11.54 -47.68
CA SER A 69 -9.24 10.66 -48.85
C SER A 69 -9.47 9.21 -48.40
N THR A 70 -10.05 8.40 -49.28
CA THR A 70 -10.87 7.24 -48.90
C THR A 70 -10.68 6.06 -49.86
N PHE A 71 -10.29 4.89 -49.32
CA PHE A 71 -10.37 3.55 -49.95
C PHE A 71 -9.50 3.32 -51.23
N PRO A 72 -9.27 2.07 -51.73
CA PRO A 72 -10.14 0.88 -51.65
C PRO A 72 -9.53 -0.49 -51.24
N ASP A 73 -10.46 -1.46 -51.28
CA ASP A 73 -10.42 -2.94 -51.25
C ASP A 73 -9.31 -3.62 -52.13
N THR A 74 -9.08 -4.95 -52.18
CA THR A 74 -10.01 -6.10 -51.98
C THR A 74 -9.35 -7.43 -51.57
N THR A 75 -10.21 -8.41 -51.19
CA THR A 75 -10.11 -9.90 -51.32
C THR A 75 -9.32 -10.76 -50.32
N GLY A 76 -9.96 -11.88 -49.91
CA GLY A 76 -9.39 -13.03 -49.18
C GLY A 76 -10.45 -13.82 -48.40
N GLN A 77 -11.05 -14.87 -49.00
CA GLN A 77 -12.16 -15.66 -48.40
C GLN A 77 -11.70 -17.01 -47.82
N GLU A 78 -12.38 -17.49 -46.76
CA GLU A 78 -13.18 -18.75 -46.67
C GLU A 78 -13.86 -18.81 -45.28
N SER A 79 -15.18 -19.01 -45.12
CA SER A 79 -16.02 -20.23 -45.34
C SER A 79 -15.86 -21.26 -44.19
N SER A 80 -16.89 -21.83 -43.52
CA SER A 80 -18.38 -21.67 -43.48
C SER A 80 -18.87 -22.19 -42.07
N THR A 81 -20.14 -22.43 -41.66
CA THR A 81 -21.50 -22.62 -42.25
C THR A 81 -22.58 -22.49 -41.14
N GLY A 82 -23.88 -22.35 -41.47
CA GLY A 82 -25.04 -22.64 -40.58
C GLY A 82 -25.64 -21.41 -39.85
N THR A 83 -26.69 -20.70 -40.30
CA THR A 83 -28.13 -21.02 -40.57
C THR A 83 -28.90 -21.63 -39.38
N ASP A 84 -30.14 -21.22 -39.03
CA ASP A 84 -31.11 -20.29 -39.66
C ASP A 84 -31.61 -19.18 -38.66
N THR A 85 -32.18 -18.01 -39.00
CA THR A 85 -33.29 -17.58 -39.93
C THR A 85 -34.68 -18.11 -39.47
N SER A 86 -35.84 -17.43 -39.51
CA SER A 86 -36.34 -16.07 -39.90
C SER A 86 -37.32 -15.55 -38.80
N SER A 87 -38.08 -14.45 -38.79
CA SER A 87 -38.39 -13.26 -39.65
C SER A 87 -38.95 -12.15 -38.70
N SER A 88 -38.90 -10.84 -38.97
CA SER A 88 -39.70 -9.98 -39.89
C SER A 88 -41.23 -9.91 -39.59
N SER A 89 -41.94 -8.76 -39.64
CA SER A 89 -41.55 -7.35 -39.91
C SER A 89 -42.75 -6.36 -39.82
N GLN A 90 -42.51 -5.08 -39.42
CA GLN A 90 -43.27 -3.85 -39.81
C GLN A 90 -44.76 -3.71 -39.34
N ASP A 91 -45.47 -2.56 -39.32
CA ASP A 91 -45.23 -1.07 -39.34
C ASP A 91 -46.60 -0.39 -38.99
N SER A 92 -46.79 0.91 -38.62
CA SER A 92 -45.95 2.04 -38.14
C SER A 92 -46.85 3.17 -37.56
N GLY A 93 -46.27 4.21 -36.92
CA GLY A 93 -46.92 5.50 -36.59
C GLY A 93 -47.60 5.62 -35.20
N SER A 94 -47.69 6.81 -34.56
CA SER A 94 -47.21 8.17 -34.92
C SER A 94 -47.08 9.10 -33.69
N SER A 95 -46.19 10.12 -33.78
CA SER A 95 -46.17 11.47 -33.12
C SER A 95 -46.70 11.65 -31.66
N SER A 96 -45.97 12.16 -30.66
CA SER A 96 -45.25 13.46 -30.52
C SER A 96 -46.21 14.70 -30.42
N GLU A 97 -45.95 15.80 -29.68
CA GLU A 97 -44.74 16.23 -28.91
C GLU A 97 -45.02 17.36 -27.86
N GLN A 98 -44.14 17.49 -26.86
CA GLN A 98 -43.65 18.72 -26.16
C GLN A 98 -44.54 19.93 -25.72
N THR A 99 -44.69 20.10 -24.38
CA THR A 99 -44.36 21.32 -23.54
C THR A 99 -45.02 22.71 -23.79
N PRO A 100 -44.73 23.80 -23.02
CA PRO A 100 -44.53 23.99 -21.55
C PRO A 100 -45.30 25.22 -20.94
N SER A 101 -45.32 25.36 -19.60
CA SER A 101 -45.14 26.61 -18.78
C SER A 101 -45.59 26.36 -17.33
N THR A 102 -44.85 26.70 -16.26
CA THR A 102 -44.42 27.99 -15.66
C THR A 102 -45.51 28.65 -14.79
N SER A 103 -45.16 29.07 -13.57
CA SER A 103 -46.07 29.57 -12.52
C SER A 103 -45.73 30.98 -12.01
N GLY A 104 -46.72 31.62 -11.39
CA GLY A 104 -46.72 32.99 -10.85
C GLY A 104 -48.09 33.65 -11.13
N GLN A 105 -48.66 34.51 -10.29
CA GLN A 105 -48.20 35.07 -9.01
C GLN A 105 -49.44 35.56 -8.20
N ASP A 106 -49.25 35.83 -6.90
CA ASP A 106 -50.11 36.63 -5.97
C ASP A 106 -51.55 36.10 -5.71
N ASP A 107 -52.13 36.00 -4.50
CA ASP A 107 -52.09 36.72 -3.20
C ASP A 107 -53.31 37.66 -2.98
N ALA A 108 -53.56 38.01 -1.71
CA ALA A 108 -54.61 38.89 -1.15
C ALA A 108 -56.01 38.30 -0.90
N SER A 109 -56.62 38.81 0.19
CA SER A 109 -57.84 38.36 0.85
C SER A 109 -59.02 39.33 0.66
N THR A 110 -60.14 39.03 1.34
CA THR A 110 -61.13 40.01 1.89
C THR A 110 -61.98 40.88 0.94
N SER A 111 -63.25 40.51 0.78
CA SER A 111 -64.44 41.31 1.15
C SER A 111 -65.69 40.41 1.00
N ASP A 112 -66.66 40.27 1.91
CA ASP A 112 -67.19 41.07 3.03
C ASP A 112 -68.21 42.18 2.63
N ALA A 113 -69.48 41.76 2.58
CA ALA A 113 -70.72 42.55 2.79
C ALA A 113 -71.89 41.52 2.77
N THR A 114 -72.68 41.31 3.84
CA THR A 114 -73.66 42.23 4.46
C THR A 114 -74.77 42.65 3.50
N SER A 115 -76.08 42.39 3.70
CA SER A 115 -76.81 41.52 4.65
C SER A 115 -78.26 41.31 4.16
N ALA A 116 -78.91 40.22 4.58
CA ALA A 116 -80.37 40.04 4.53
C ALA A 116 -80.84 39.29 5.79
N ASP A 117 -82.05 39.57 6.27
CA ASP A 117 -82.40 39.41 7.69
C ASP A 117 -83.50 38.36 7.99
N SER A 118 -83.38 37.77 9.17
CA SER A 118 -84.42 37.12 10.01
C SER A 118 -85.17 35.87 9.53
N GLN A 119 -84.82 34.77 10.20
CA GLN A 119 -85.72 33.76 10.81
C GLN A 119 -86.66 32.93 9.92
N SER A 120 -86.33 31.65 9.73
CA SER A 120 -86.97 30.53 10.48
C SER A 120 -86.75 29.16 9.82
N SER A 121 -85.93 28.29 10.42
CA SER A 121 -85.91 26.86 10.09
C SER A 121 -85.27 26.01 11.21
N THR A 122 -86.09 25.11 11.78
CA THR A 122 -85.76 23.85 12.47
C THR A 122 -84.30 23.49 12.76
N SER A 123 -84.02 23.20 14.04
CA SER A 123 -82.90 22.37 14.48
C SER A 123 -82.98 20.96 13.91
N THR A 124 -81.84 20.42 13.48
CA THR A 124 -81.62 18.98 13.25
C THR A 124 -80.57 18.53 14.25
N ASP A 125 -80.90 17.58 15.12
CA ASP A 125 -79.96 17.07 16.13
C ASP A 125 -78.80 16.32 15.47
N GLU A 126 -77.55 16.59 15.88
CA GLU A 126 -76.41 15.73 15.55
C GLU A 126 -76.53 14.42 16.33
N GLN A 127 -77.07 13.39 15.68
CA GLN A 127 -77.26 12.07 16.26
C GLN A 127 -75.91 11.40 16.55
N THR A 128 -75.42 11.61 17.77
CA THR A 128 -74.11 11.13 18.24
C THR A 128 -73.99 9.62 18.12
N GLN A 129 -73.07 9.15 17.27
CA GLN A 129 -72.87 7.72 17.01
C GLN A 129 -72.12 7.04 18.17
N GLU A 130 -72.62 5.90 18.64
CA GLU A 130 -71.92 5.06 19.62
C GLU A 130 -70.89 4.14 18.92
N PRO A 131 -69.66 3.99 19.46
CA PRO A 131 -68.60 3.18 18.86
C PRO A 131 -68.77 1.68 19.14
N GLU A 132 -68.82 0.85 18.09
CA GLU A 132 -68.87 -0.61 18.21
C GLU A 132 -67.44 -1.20 18.22
N LEU A 133 -66.82 -1.28 19.41
CA LEU A 133 -65.48 -1.85 19.55
C LEU A 133 -65.47 -3.36 19.20
N ALA A 134 -64.80 -3.70 18.09
CA ALA A 134 -64.56 -5.07 17.64
C ALA A 134 -63.08 -5.31 17.34
N TYR A 135 -62.49 -6.39 17.86
CA TYR A 135 -61.08 -6.71 17.67
C TYR A 135 -60.77 -8.21 17.59
N ALA A 136 -59.66 -8.57 16.95
CA ALA A 136 -59.19 -9.95 16.83
C ALA A 136 -57.66 -10.05 16.85
N ALA A 137 -57.15 -11.26 17.05
CA ALA A 137 -55.74 -11.61 16.99
C ALA A 137 -55.46 -12.65 15.89
N HIS A 138 -54.32 -12.52 15.22
CA HIS A 138 -53.70 -13.58 14.44
C HIS A 138 -52.75 -14.36 15.36
N VAL A 139 -53.06 -15.63 15.63
CA VAL A 139 -52.30 -16.47 16.58
C VAL A 139 -51.53 -17.55 15.82
N GLN A 140 -50.30 -17.81 16.27
CA GLN A 140 -49.46 -18.89 15.75
C GLN A 140 -50.22 -20.21 15.62
N ASN A 141 -50.13 -20.85 14.46
CA ASN A 141 -50.75 -22.13 14.12
C ASN A 141 -52.30 -22.15 14.21
N ILE A 142 -52.95 -20.99 14.33
CA ILE A 142 -54.42 -20.83 14.36
C ILE A 142 -54.88 -19.88 13.24
N GLY A 143 -54.12 -18.83 12.95
CA GLY A 143 -54.51 -17.77 12.02
C GLY A 143 -55.34 -16.68 12.72
N TRP A 144 -56.10 -15.91 11.93
CA TRP A 144 -57.06 -14.94 12.46
C TRP A 144 -58.20 -15.63 13.21
N GLN A 145 -58.37 -15.28 14.48
CA GLN A 145 -59.53 -15.69 15.27
C GLN A 145 -60.76 -14.85 14.92
N ALA A 146 -61.94 -15.28 15.37
CA ALA A 146 -63.16 -14.47 15.32
C ALA A 146 -62.98 -13.17 16.11
N ASN A 147 -63.74 -12.13 15.72
CA ASN A 147 -63.77 -10.88 16.47
C ASN A 147 -64.42 -11.08 17.85
N VAL A 148 -63.92 -10.36 18.85
CA VAL A 148 -64.54 -10.18 20.15
C VAL A 148 -64.88 -8.71 20.36
N SER A 149 -65.89 -8.45 21.20
CA SER A 149 -66.30 -7.11 21.62
C SER A 149 -65.56 -6.66 22.89
N ALA A 150 -65.89 -5.47 23.38
CA ALA A 150 -65.34 -4.86 24.59
C ALA A 150 -65.20 -5.85 25.77
N GLY A 151 -63.99 -5.95 26.32
CA GLY A 151 -63.64 -6.83 27.44
C GLY A 151 -63.40 -8.30 27.07
N GLY A 152 -63.68 -8.73 25.83
CA GLY A 152 -63.39 -10.08 25.35
C GLY A 152 -61.89 -10.41 25.29
N VAL A 153 -61.55 -11.69 25.14
CA VAL A 153 -60.16 -12.14 25.01
C VAL A 153 -59.86 -12.52 23.56
N ALA A 154 -59.02 -11.73 22.89
CA ALA A 154 -58.43 -12.09 21.61
C ALA A 154 -57.05 -12.72 21.84
N GLY A 155 -56.77 -13.88 21.28
CA GLY A 155 -55.54 -14.66 21.50
C GLY A 155 -55.79 -16.02 22.16
N THR A 156 -54.78 -16.51 22.90
CA THR A 156 -54.88 -17.71 23.75
C THR A 156 -54.08 -17.56 25.03
N THR A 157 -54.72 -17.70 26.20
CA THR A 157 -54.01 -17.78 27.48
C THR A 157 -53.54 -19.20 27.78
N GLY A 158 -52.33 -19.36 28.33
CA GLY A 158 -51.83 -20.66 28.83
C GLY A 158 -51.53 -21.75 27.78
N ARG A 159 -51.67 -21.46 26.48
CA ARG A 159 -51.37 -22.39 25.38
C ARG A 159 -49.97 -22.27 24.79
N GLY A 160 -49.18 -21.27 25.23
CA GLY A 160 -47.82 -21.06 24.75
C GLY A 160 -47.69 -20.48 23.33
N LEU A 161 -48.81 -20.11 22.69
CA LEU A 161 -48.85 -19.59 21.32
C LEU A 161 -48.70 -18.05 21.34
N ARG A 162 -47.88 -17.51 20.43
CA ARG A 162 -47.75 -16.06 20.23
C ARG A 162 -48.93 -15.47 19.47
N VAL A 163 -49.27 -14.23 19.80
CA VAL A 163 -49.92 -13.30 18.86
C VAL A 163 -48.86 -12.85 17.86
N GLU A 164 -49.21 -12.86 16.57
CA GLU A 164 -48.38 -12.38 15.46
C GLU A 164 -48.91 -11.06 14.89
N ALA A 165 -50.23 -10.85 14.91
CA ALA A 165 -50.88 -9.59 14.53
C ALA A 165 -52.18 -9.35 15.31
N LEU A 166 -52.64 -8.10 15.31
CA LEU A 166 -53.88 -7.62 15.92
C LEU A 166 -54.65 -6.75 14.92
N ARG A 167 -55.97 -6.78 14.98
CA ARG A 167 -56.84 -5.83 14.25
C ARG A 167 -57.94 -5.28 15.16
N LEU A 168 -58.30 -4.01 15.00
CA LEU A 168 -59.28 -3.29 15.81
C LEU A 168 -60.15 -2.36 14.96
N SER A 169 -61.43 -2.23 15.29
CA SER A 169 -62.41 -1.34 14.66
C SER A 169 -63.35 -0.74 15.71
N LEU A 170 -64.02 0.36 15.36
CA LEU A 170 -65.13 0.99 16.11
C LEU A 170 -66.47 0.87 15.37
N GLY A 171 -66.54 0.03 14.33
CA GLY A 171 -67.65 0.00 13.38
C GLY A 171 -67.60 1.17 12.38
N ASN A 172 -68.73 1.42 11.71
CA ASN A 172 -68.84 2.40 10.63
C ASN A 172 -69.00 3.83 11.16
N MET A 173 -67.99 4.37 11.85
CA MET A 173 -67.99 5.75 12.35
C MET A 173 -67.97 6.77 11.20
N THR A 174 -68.95 7.67 11.13
CA THR A 174 -69.05 8.72 10.11
C THR A 174 -68.65 10.11 10.60
N ASP A 175 -68.46 10.30 11.92
CA ASP A 175 -68.06 11.56 12.57
C ASP A 175 -66.53 11.84 12.50
N GLY A 176 -65.78 11.02 11.77
CA GLY A 176 -64.31 11.09 11.71
C GLY A 176 -63.59 10.45 12.89
N SER A 177 -64.32 9.76 13.78
CA SER A 177 -63.73 8.96 14.86
C SER A 177 -62.99 7.72 14.34
N SER A 178 -61.84 7.39 14.93
CA SER A 178 -61.13 6.15 14.62
C SER A 178 -60.46 5.53 15.85
N ILE A 179 -60.04 4.27 15.71
CA ILE A 179 -59.11 3.62 16.62
C ILE A 179 -57.79 3.39 15.90
N SER A 180 -56.67 3.68 16.56
CA SER A 180 -55.32 3.49 16.02
C SER A 180 -54.53 2.50 16.88
N VAL A 181 -53.73 1.65 16.24
CA VAL A 181 -52.88 0.65 16.91
C VAL A 181 -51.45 0.63 16.35
N SER A 182 -50.49 0.39 17.24
CA SER A 182 -49.08 0.12 16.93
C SER A 182 -48.60 -1.07 17.78
N ALA A 183 -47.71 -1.88 17.23
CA ALA A 183 -47.17 -3.08 17.89
C ALA A 183 -45.63 -3.06 17.89
N HIS A 184 -45.04 -3.54 18.99
CA HIS A 184 -43.64 -3.92 19.04
C HIS A 184 -43.53 -5.38 18.59
N VAL A 185 -42.82 -5.63 17.50
CA VAL A 185 -42.69 -6.95 16.87
C VAL A 185 -41.23 -7.41 16.92
N GLN A 186 -41.03 -8.70 17.19
CA GLN A 186 -39.71 -9.35 17.17
C GLN A 186 -38.94 -9.02 15.87
N ASN A 187 -37.68 -8.62 16.01
CA ASN A 187 -36.75 -8.29 14.91
C ASN A 187 -37.31 -7.20 13.95
N VAL A 188 -38.20 -6.33 14.44
CA VAL A 188 -38.80 -5.19 13.71
C VAL A 188 -38.88 -3.95 14.60
N GLY A 189 -39.12 -4.10 15.90
CA GLY A 189 -39.33 -2.98 16.82
C GLY A 189 -40.77 -2.45 16.78
N TRP A 190 -40.98 -1.19 17.17
CA TRP A 190 -42.27 -0.51 17.05
C TRP A 190 -42.60 -0.20 15.58
N GLN A 191 -43.75 -0.67 15.11
CA GLN A 191 -44.31 -0.28 13.81
C GLN A 191 -45.01 1.08 13.90
N ASP A 192 -45.16 1.75 12.75
CA ASP A 192 -46.01 2.94 12.61
C ASP A 192 -47.46 2.68 13.04
N TRP A 193 -48.18 3.76 13.33
CA TRP A 193 -49.60 3.68 13.68
C TRP A 193 -50.45 3.34 12.46
N SER A 194 -51.24 2.28 12.56
CA SER A 194 -52.37 2.03 11.65
C SER A 194 -53.65 2.59 12.30
N SER A 195 -54.45 3.35 11.56
CA SER A 195 -55.76 3.88 11.95
C SER A 195 -56.89 3.11 11.24
N SER A 196 -58.06 2.99 11.87
CA SER A 196 -59.23 2.38 11.25
C SER A 196 -59.87 3.25 10.16
N ALA A 197 -59.56 4.56 10.14
CA ALA A 197 -60.01 5.48 9.09
C ALA A 197 -59.19 5.34 7.79
N ASP A 198 -57.94 4.87 7.87
CA ASP A 198 -57.03 4.73 6.73
C ASP A 198 -57.21 3.38 5.98
N SER A 199 -58.28 2.63 6.30
CA SER A 199 -58.43 1.22 5.97
C SER A 199 -59.77 0.92 5.31
N GLU A 200 -59.76 0.47 4.05
CA GLU A 200 -60.96 0.14 3.25
C GLU A 200 -61.89 -0.90 3.91
N ASN A 201 -61.37 -1.70 4.84
CA ASN A 201 -62.13 -2.72 5.58
C ASN A 201 -62.56 -2.27 6.99
N GLY A 202 -62.25 -1.03 7.39
CA GLY A 202 -62.62 -0.46 8.69
C GLY A 202 -61.81 -0.96 9.89
N TYR A 203 -60.73 -1.74 9.69
CA TYR A 203 -59.83 -2.17 10.76
C TYR A 203 -58.46 -1.49 10.69
N ALA A 204 -58.04 -0.94 11.82
CA ALA A 204 -56.64 -0.69 12.12
C ALA A 204 -55.92 -2.04 12.35
N GLN A 205 -54.71 -2.25 11.82
CA GLN A 205 -54.00 -3.51 11.93
C GLN A 205 -52.50 -3.30 12.21
N ALA A 206 -51.98 -3.99 13.24
CA ALA A 206 -50.55 -4.00 13.57
C ALA A 206 -50.05 -5.43 13.81
N GLY A 207 -48.73 -5.63 13.70
CA GLY A 207 -48.04 -6.92 13.74
C GLY A 207 -47.64 -7.42 12.35
N THR A 208 -47.46 -8.73 12.20
CA THR A 208 -47.14 -9.38 10.93
C THR A 208 -47.86 -10.73 10.78
N THR A 209 -48.82 -10.80 9.86
CA THR A 209 -49.48 -12.05 9.45
C THR A 209 -48.48 -12.98 8.73
N GLY A 210 -48.40 -14.25 9.14
CA GLY A 210 -47.70 -15.31 8.40
C GLY A 210 -46.15 -15.26 8.40
N LYS A 211 -45.52 -14.22 8.96
CA LYS A 211 -44.04 -14.11 9.02
C LYS A 211 -43.41 -14.89 10.19
N GLY A 212 -44.22 -15.44 11.10
CA GLY A 212 -43.73 -16.22 12.25
C GLY A 212 -43.14 -15.38 13.40
N LEU A 213 -43.22 -14.05 13.33
CA LEU A 213 -42.72 -13.13 14.35
C LEU A 213 -43.78 -12.95 15.45
N ARG A 214 -43.32 -12.76 16.70
CA ARG A 214 -44.19 -12.45 17.85
C ARG A 214 -44.40 -10.93 17.99
N VAL A 215 -45.61 -10.54 18.41
CA VAL A 215 -45.84 -9.26 19.11
C VAL A 215 -45.30 -9.39 20.53
N GLU A 216 -44.66 -8.36 21.06
CA GLU A 216 -44.10 -8.30 22.42
C GLU A 216 -44.75 -7.19 23.28
N ALA A 217 -45.13 -6.08 22.64
CA ALA A 217 -45.88 -4.98 23.27
C ALA A 217 -46.84 -4.32 22.26
N VAL A 218 -47.83 -3.58 22.78
CA VAL A 218 -48.91 -2.94 22.00
C VAL A 218 -49.20 -1.55 22.56
N LYS A 219 -49.61 -0.63 21.69
CA LYS A 219 -50.22 0.68 22.01
C LYS A 219 -51.49 0.85 21.19
N ILE A 220 -52.57 1.33 21.80
CA ILE A 220 -53.85 1.60 21.15
C ILE A 220 -54.32 2.99 21.59
N LYS A 221 -54.81 3.83 20.68
CA LYS A 221 -55.39 5.15 20.97
C LYS A 221 -56.68 5.35 20.20
N LEU A 222 -57.50 6.29 20.67
CA LEU A 222 -58.64 6.82 19.94
C LEU A 222 -58.23 8.12 19.25
N ASP A 223 -58.83 8.40 18.10
CA ASP A 223 -58.68 9.64 17.34
C ASP A 223 -60.06 10.16 16.91
N GLY A 224 -60.19 11.46 16.62
CA GLY A 224 -61.47 12.09 16.29
C GLY A 224 -62.43 12.24 17.50
N PRO A 225 -63.72 12.55 17.28
CA PRO A 225 -64.65 12.92 18.35
C PRO A 225 -64.85 11.87 19.46
N VAL A 226 -64.75 10.57 19.14
CA VAL A 226 -64.81 9.49 20.14
C VAL A 226 -63.73 9.61 21.22
N ALA A 227 -62.55 10.16 20.89
CA ALA A 227 -61.43 10.32 21.83
C ALA A 227 -61.71 11.34 22.95
N SER A 228 -62.71 12.21 22.76
CA SER A 228 -63.22 13.14 23.77
C SER A 228 -64.35 12.53 24.62
N ARG A 229 -65.00 11.47 24.14
CA ARG A 229 -66.12 10.78 24.81
C ARG A 229 -65.70 9.53 25.58
N TYR A 230 -64.64 8.86 25.15
CA TYR A 230 -64.15 7.61 25.73
C TYR A 230 -62.64 7.59 25.96
N ASP A 231 -62.22 6.74 26.88
CA ASP A 231 -60.85 6.24 27.02
C ASP A 231 -60.79 4.80 26.48
N VAL A 232 -59.71 4.42 25.78
CA VAL A 232 -59.50 3.02 25.35
C VAL A 232 -58.54 2.32 26.30
N TRP A 233 -59.07 1.46 27.17
CA TRP A 233 -58.30 0.65 28.10
C TRP A 233 -57.96 -0.72 27.51
N TYR A 234 -56.71 -1.16 27.67
CA TYR A 234 -56.24 -2.45 27.19
C TYR A 234 -55.17 -3.06 28.10
N ARG A 235 -55.05 -4.39 28.04
CA ARG A 235 -53.97 -5.16 28.67
C ARG A 235 -53.64 -6.41 27.86
N VAL A 236 -52.44 -6.94 28.04
CA VAL A 236 -51.96 -8.14 27.36
C VAL A 236 -51.58 -9.25 28.34
N HIS A 237 -51.72 -10.50 27.88
CA HIS A 237 -51.17 -11.68 28.53
C HIS A 237 -49.79 -11.96 27.95
N VAL A 238 -48.73 -11.87 28.75
CA VAL A 238 -47.34 -12.05 28.32
C VAL A 238 -46.75 -13.36 28.84
N GLN A 239 -45.96 -14.01 28.00
CA GLN A 239 -45.21 -15.22 28.32
C GLN A 239 -44.48 -15.10 29.68
N ASP A 240 -44.68 -16.11 30.53
CA ASP A 240 -44.11 -16.25 31.88
C ASP A 240 -44.23 -14.96 32.73
N LYS A 241 -45.31 -14.19 32.52
CA LYS A 241 -45.75 -13.05 33.33
C LYS A 241 -47.27 -13.10 33.60
N GLY A 242 -48.06 -13.64 32.68
CA GLY A 242 -49.52 -13.69 32.79
C GLY A 242 -50.17 -12.39 32.29
N TRP A 243 -51.39 -12.11 32.74
CA TRP A 243 -52.06 -10.83 32.46
C TRP A 243 -51.34 -9.67 33.15
N MET A 244 -50.85 -8.73 32.35
CA MET A 244 -50.27 -7.47 32.81
C MET A 244 -51.38 -6.48 33.23
N GLY A 245 -51.01 -5.38 33.89
CA GLY A 245 -51.92 -4.32 34.28
C GLY A 245 -52.63 -3.65 33.09
N TRP A 246 -53.75 -2.98 33.36
CA TRP A 246 -54.45 -2.14 32.38
C TRP A 246 -53.70 -0.84 32.09
N THR A 247 -53.73 -0.41 30.83
CA THR A 247 -53.14 0.84 30.33
C THR A 247 -54.15 1.49 29.37
N LYS A 248 -54.01 2.79 29.05
CA LYS A 248 -54.90 3.46 28.07
C LYS A 248 -54.21 4.44 27.13
N ASP A 249 -54.94 4.84 26.10
CA ASP A 249 -54.70 6.03 25.26
C ASP A 249 -53.24 6.20 24.80
N GLY A 250 -52.72 5.17 24.12
CA GLY A 250 -51.38 5.16 23.52
C GLY A 250 -50.24 4.74 24.45
N SER A 251 -50.53 4.49 25.73
CA SER A 251 -49.58 3.95 26.71
C SER A 251 -49.14 2.51 26.35
N MET A 252 -47.96 2.08 26.80
CA MET A 252 -47.48 0.74 26.50
C MET A 252 -48.19 -0.33 27.33
N ALA A 253 -48.60 -1.41 26.67
CA ALA A 253 -48.98 -2.68 27.30
C ALA A 253 -48.05 -3.80 26.79
N GLY A 254 -47.49 -4.62 27.67
CA GLY A 254 -46.56 -5.71 27.30
C GLY A 254 -45.09 -5.40 27.61
N THR A 255 -44.16 -6.04 26.89
CA THR A 255 -42.73 -5.95 27.19
C THR A 255 -41.86 -5.59 25.99
N THR A 256 -40.86 -4.74 26.20
CA THR A 256 -39.78 -4.49 25.23
C THR A 256 -38.42 -4.86 25.83
N GLY A 257 -37.43 -5.19 25.01
CA GLY A 257 -36.08 -5.59 25.48
C GLY A 257 -36.02 -6.91 26.28
N MET A 258 -37.13 -7.66 26.40
CA MET A 258 -37.21 -8.91 27.19
C MET A 258 -37.36 -10.20 26.38
N GLY A 259 -37.60 -10.12 25.07
CA GLY A 259 -37.80 -11.28 24.21
C GLY A 259 -39.10 -12.08 24.45
N LYS A 260 -40.04 -11.57 25.24
CA LYS A 260 -41.27 -12.27 25.65
C LYS A 260 -42.43 -11.96 24.69
N ARG A 261 -43.13 -13.00 24.23
CA ARG A 261 -44.34 -12.88 23.40
C ARG A 261 -45.56 -12.38 24.20
N VAL A 262 -46.42 -11.62 23.53
CA VAL A 262 -47.86 -11.53 23.84
C VAL A 262 -48.54 -12.81 23.37
N GLU A 263 -49.45 -13.34 24.20
CA GLU A 263 -50.25 -14.53 23.92
C GLU A 263 -51.75 -14.20 23.79
N ALA A 264 -52.23 -13.12 24.43
CA ALA A 264 -53.59 -12.60 24.30
C ALA A 264 -53.68 -11.10 24.65
N ILE A 265 -54.79 -10.46 24.27
CA ILE A 265 -55.14 -9.06 24.58
C ILE A 265 -56.62 -8.95 25.01
N GLN A 266 -56.90 -8.01 25.91
CA GLN A 266 -58.25 -7.47 26.15
C GLN A 266 -58.24 -5.97 25.86
N VAL A 267 -59.32 -5.46 25.29
CA VAL A 267 -59.53 -4.03 24.97
C VAL A 267 -60.96 -3.67 25.34
N THR A 268 -61.19 -2.50 25.93
CA THR A 268 -62.53 -1.97 26.21
C THR A 268 -62.54 -0.46 26.06
N LEU A 269 -63.71 0.09 25.76
CA LEU A 269 -63.99 1.51 25.92
C LEU A 269 -64.61 1.73 27.31
N VAL A 270 -64.36 2.89 27.90
CA VAL A 270 -65.09 3.44 29.07
C VAL A 270 -65.30 4.93 28.84
N GLU A 271 -66.27 5.55 29.50
CA GLU A 271 -66.50 7.01 29.43
C GLU A 271 -65.25 7.81 29.80
N LYS A 272 -65.09 9.00 29.23
CA LYS A 272 -63.86 9.80 29.36
C LYS A 272 -63.52 10.11 30.83
N GLY A 273 -62.39 9.61 31.30
CA GLY A 273 -61.93 9.82 32.67
C GLY A 273 -62.53 8.86 33.71
N ALA A 274 -63.31 7.86 33.29
CA ALA A 274 -63.79 6.81 34.19
C ALA A 274 -62.65 5.89 34.69
N ASP A 275 -62.91 5.20 35.80
CA ASP A 275 -61.94 4.31 36.45
C ASP A 275 -61.47 3.17 35.53
N ALA A 276 -60.25 2.68 35.80
CA ALA A 276 -59.66 1.57 35.06
C ALA A 276 -60.47 0.26 35.28
N PRO A 277 -60.61 -0.61 34.25
CA PRO A 277 -61.28 -1.93 34.37
C PRO A 277 -60.59 -2.96 35.30
N GLY A 278 -59.63 -2.53 36.12
CA GLY A 278 -58.86 -3.33 37.05
C GLY A 278 -57.50 -2.69 37.36
N SER A 279 -56.62 -3.43 38.03
CA SER A 279 -55.26 -2.97 38.37
C SER A 279 -54.49 -2.47 37.15
N THR A 280 -53.92 -1.27 37.25
CA THR A 280 -53.02 -0.66 36.25
C THR A 280 -51.55 -0.93 36.52
N SER A 281 -51.22 -1.42 37.73
CA SER A 281 -49.84 -1.73 38.15
C SER A 281 -49.21 -2.80 37.26
N GLY A 282 -48.02 -2.51 36.73
CA GLY A 282 -47.28 -3.43 35.86
C GLY A 282 -47.97 -3.69 34.52
N SER A 283 -48.55 -2.66 33.89
CA SER A 283 -49.11 -2.77 32.54
C SER A 283 -48.06 -3.00 31.45
N SER A 284 -46.84 -2.52 31.67
CA SER A 284 -45.69 -2.81 30.81
C SER A 284 -44.37 -2.88 31.58
N GLU A 285 -43.36 -3.50 30.96
CA GLU A 285 -42.02 -3.67 31.52
C GLU A 285 -40.96 -3.65 30.41
N THR A 286 -39.98 -2.76 30.53
CA THR A 286 -38.84 -2.66 29.60
C THR A 286 -37.63 -3.31 30.24
N GLY A 287 -37.11 -4.38 29.62
CA GLY A 287 -35.82 -4.94 29.99
C GLY A 287 -34.69 -3.96 29.65
N THR A 288 -33.57 -4.03 30.37
CA THR A 288 -32.35 -3.35 29.94
C THR A 288 -31.90 -3.95 28.61
N GLU A 289 -32.08 -3.21 27.52
CA GLU A 289 -31.55 -3.61 26.22
C GLU A 289 -30.04 -3.86 26.36
N GLN A 290 -29.61 -5.09 26.05
CA GLN A 290 -28.21 -5.46 26.15
C GLN A 290 -27.48 -4.81 24.97
N GLN A 291 -26.97 -3.59 25.18
CA GLN A 291 -26.44 -2.74 24.13
C GLN A 291 -25.45 -3.48 23.22
N ALA A 292 -25.63 -3.33 21.91
CA ALA A 292 -24.77 -3.92 20.89
C ALA A 292 -23.31 -3.46 21.08
N ALA A 293 -22.40 -4.41 21.24
CA ALA A 293 -21.01 -4.14 21.58
C ALA A 293 -20.06 -5.16 20.92
N VAL A 294 -18.82 -4.73 20.65
CA VAL A 294 -17.74 -5.61 20.17
C VAL A 294 -16.69 -5.81 21.25
N SER A 295 -16.43 -7.07 21.58
CA SER A 295 -15.39 -7.49 22.52
C SER A 295 -14.29 -8.26 21.79
N TYR A 296 -13.02 -7.97 22.05
CA TYR A 296 -11.89 -8.55 21.34
C TYR A 296 -10.65 -8.72 22.22
N ARG A 297 -9.80 -9.69 21.85
CA ARG A 297 -8.48 -9.92 22.45
C ARG A 297 -7.46 -10.29 21.38
N ALA A 298 -6.18 -10.04 21.70
CA ALA A 298 -5.04 -10.38 20.84
C ALA A 298 -4.15 -11.43 21.50
N HIS A 299 -3.65 -12.37 20.70
CA HIS A 299 -2.48 -13.17 21.06
C HIS A 299 -1.24 -12.40 20.62
N VAL A 300 -0.42 -11.99 21.58
CA VAL A 300 0.79 -11.20 21.33
C VAL A 300 2.04 -12.06 21.56
N GLN A 301 2.99 -11.95 20.66
CA GLN A 301 4.30 -12.59 20.74
C GLN A 301 4.93 -12.40 22.13
N ASN A 302 5.40 -13.49 22.74
CA ASN A 302 6.01 -13.54 24.08
C ASN A 302 5.09 -13.15 25.27
N ILE A 303 3.81 -12.84 25.03
CA ILE A 303 2.80 -12.54 26.07
C ILE A 303 1.69 -13.61 26.09
N GLY A 304 1.33 -14.16 24.93
CA GLY A 304 0.17 -15.03 24.77
C GLY A 304 -1.13 -14.23 24.60
N TRP A 305 -2.26 -14.85 24.96
CA TRP A 305 -3.57 -14.17 24.95
C TRP A 305 -3.66 -13.12 26.04
N GLN A 306 -3.93 -11.88 25.64
CA GLN A 306 -4.33 -10.83 26.57
C GLN A 306 -5.79 -11.00 27.02
N GLY A 307 -6.19 -10.21 28.02
CA GLY A 307 -7.59 -10.09 28.45
C GLY A 307 -8.49 -9.48 27.37
N TRP A 308 -9.79 -9.45 27.65
CA TRP A 308 -10.80 -8.87 26.77
C TRP A 308 -10.81 -7.34 26.83
N PHE A 309 -10.88 -6.73 25.66
CA PHE A 309 -11.06 -5.29 25.44
C PHE A 309 -12.39 -5.07 24.72
N SER A 310 -13.01 -3.91 24.88
CA SER A 310 -14.23 -3.52 24.16
C SER A 310 -14.03 -2.20 23.40
N ASP A 311 -14.94 -1.94 22.46
CA ASP A 311 -15.18 -0.68 21.73
C ASP A 311 -14.11 0.41 21.86
N GLY A 312 -13.13 0.33 20.96
CA GLY A 312 -12.06 1.33 20.78
C GLY A 312 -10.90 1.24 21.77
N LYS A 313 -10.88 0.31 22.72
CA LYS A 313 -9.70 0.09 23.58
C LYS A 313 -8.59 -0.68 22.83
N THR A 314 -7.32 -0.39 23.12
CA THR A 314 -6.20 -1.00 22.40
C THR A 314 -5.94 -2.43 22.86
N ALA A 315 -6.13 -3.42 21.99
CA ALA A 315 -5.64 -4.79 22.20
C ALA A 315 -4.29 -4.97 21.48
N GLY A 316 -3.30 -5.55 22.14
CA GLY A 316 -1.92 -5.70 21.64
C GLY A 316 -0.91 -4.89 22.46
N THR A 317 0.15 -4.41 21.79
CA THR A 317 1.14 -3.47 22.36
C THR A 317 1.53 -2.43 21.31
N THR A 318 1.84 -1.19 21.72
CA THR A 318 2.29 -0.14 20.79
C THR A 318 3.74 0.23 21.08
N GLY A 319 4.64 0.07 20.11
CA GLY A 319 6.04 0.48 20.25
C GLY A 319 6.94 -0.46 21.08
N MET A 320 6.38 -1.47 21.75
CA MET A 320 7.14 -2.52 22.46
C MET A 320 7.82 -3.53 21.50
N GLY A 321 7.51 -3.47 20.21
CA GLY A 321 8.15 -4.28 19.18
C GLY A 321 7.65 -5.73 19.06
N LEU A 322 6.60 -6.10 19.80
CA LEU A 322 5.97 -7.42 19.77
C LEU A 322 4.88 -7.48 18.70
N ALA A 323 4.74 -8.63 18.04
CA ALA A 323 3.70 -8.84 17.02
C ALA A 323 2.39 -9.37 17.62
N VAL A 324 1.25 -8.94 17.05
CA VAL A 324 0.01 -9.72 17.12
C VAL A 324 0.17 -10.94 16.22
N GLU A 325 -0.18 -12.12 16.74
CA GLU A 325 -0.10 -13.39 16.02
C GLU A 325 -1.49 -13.98 15.73
N ALA A 326 -2.48 -13.71 16.60
CA ALA A 326 -3.88 -14.09 16.39
C ALA A 326 -4.86 -13.12 17.06
N LEU A 327 -6.10 -13.13 16.58
CA LEU A 327 -7.24 -12.36 17.09
C LEU A 327 -8.44 -13.24 17.37
N ASP A 328 -9.22 -12.85 18.37
CA ASP A 328 -10.53 -13.39 18.73
C ASP A 328 -11.43 -12.18 19.01
N VAL A 329 -12.51 -12.06 18.23
CA VAL A 329 -13.40 -10.89 18.14
C VAL A 329 -14.84 -11.39 18.16
N ARG A 330 -15.64 -10.88 19.10
CA ARG A 330 -17.00 -11.36 19.39
C ARG A 330 -17.98 -10.19 19.45
N LEU A 331 -19.20 -10.50 19.06
CA LEU A 331 -20.34 -9.59 19.06
C LEU A 331 -21.31 -10.01 20.17
N SER A 332 -21.97 -9.05 20.79
CA SER A 332 -23.03 -9.27 21.78
C SER A 332 -24.06 -8.15 21.69
N GLY A 333 -25.32 -8.44 22.03
CA GLY A 333 -26.38 -7.43 22.10
C GLY A 333 -27.18 -7.19 20.81
N VAL A 334 -26.91 -7.96 19.76
CA VAL A 334 -27.63 -7.92 18.46
C VAL A 334 -27.42 -9.27 17.74
N GLU A 335 -28.38 -9.74 16.94
CA GLU A 335 -28.20 -11.02 16.22
C GLU A 335 -27.19 -10.86 15.08
N GLY A 336 -26.22 -11.78 14.99
CA GLY A 336 -25.19 -11.72 13.96
C GLY A 336 -23.84 -12.30 14.40
N ALA A 337 -22.82 -12.01 13.62
CA ALA A 337 -21.44 -12.36 13.95
C ALA A 337 -20.44 -11.35 13.38
N ILE A 338 -19.23 -11.38 13.92
CA ILE A 338 -18.06 -10.74 13.31
C ILE A 338 -17.17 -11.85 12.77
N GLN A 339 -16.79 -11.73 11.49
CA GLN A 339 -15.85 -12.65 10.85
C GLN A 339 -14.56 -11.90 10.52
N VAL A 340 -13.41 -12.40 10.99
CA VAL A 340 -12.10 -11.77 10.78
C VAL A 340 -11.24 -12.64 9.85
N ASN A 341 -10.61 -12.01 8.86
CA ASN A 341 -9.65 -12.62 7.95
C ASN A 341 -8.29 -11.93 8.18
N SER A 342 -7.28 -12.69 8.59
CA SER A 342 -5.92 -12.21 8.86
C SER A 342 -4.97 -12.56 7.71
N HIS A 343 -4.14 -11.59 7.31
CA HIS A 343 -2.97 -11.81 6.45
C HIS A 343 -1.77 -12.12 7.34
N VAL A 344 -1.34 -13.37 7.37
CA VAL A 344 -0.26 -13.86 8.24
C VAL A 344 1.03 -14.04 7.45
N GLN A 345 2.16 -13.71 8.09
CA GLN A 345 3.50 -13.89 7.54
C GLN A 345 3.69 -15.30 6.94
N ASP A 346 4.20 -15.34 5.71
CA ASP A 346 4.50 -16.54 4.92
C ASP A 346 3.28 -17.46 4.62
N LEU A 347 2.06 -17.06 5.02
CA LEU A 347 0.81 -17.80 4.79
C LEU A 347 -0.22 -17.02 3.95
N GLY A 348 -0.15 -15.68 3.94
CA GLY A 348 -1.13 -14.82 3.26
C GLY A 348 -2.47 -14.75 4.01
N TRP A 349 -3.54 -14.44 3.26
CA TRP A 349 -4.91 -14.37 3.80
C TRP A 349 -5.44 -15.76 4.16
N GLN A 350 -5.89 -15.95 5.40
CA GLN A 350 -6.32 -17.26 5.92
C GLN A 350 -7.81 -17.60 5.75
N GLY A 351 -8.57 -16.73 5.07
CA GLY A 351 -10.03 -16.81 4.96
C GLY A 351 -10.75 -16.12 6.13
N TYR A 352 -12.03 -15.77 5.94
CA TYR A 352 -12.85 -15.23 7.03
C TYR A 352 -13.16 -16.31 8.05
N ARG A 353 -13.09 -15.93 9.34
CA ARG A 353 -13.38 -16.81 10.47
C ARG A 353 -14.26 -16.07 11.48
N GLN A 354 -15.45 -16.59 11.73
CA GLN A 354 -16.17 -16.29 12.96
C GLN A 354 -15.41 -16.90 14.12
N THR A 355 -14.93 -16.08 15.06
CA THR A 355 -14.00 -16.54 16.10
C THR A 355 -14.69 -17.01 17.38
N SER A 356 -14.05 -17.96 18.05
CA SER A 356 -14.49 -18.64 19.28
C SER A 356 -13.25 -19.12 20.05
N ASP A 357 -13.44 -19.71 21.25
CA ASP A 357 -12.33 -20.24 22.05
C ASP A 357 -11.55 -21.39 21.37
N SER A 358 -12.07 -21.97 20.29
CA SER A 358 -11.43 -23.01 19.48
C SER A 358 -11.11 -22.60 18.02
N ASN A 359 -11.56 -21.43 17.55
CA ASN A 359 -11.31 -20.93 16.19
C ASN A 359 -10.90 -19.46 16.23
N VAL A 360 -9.68 -19.13 15.79
CA VAL A 360 -9.11 -17.77 15.88
C VAL A 360 -8.57 -17.32 14.52
N SER A 361 -8.50 -16.01 14.30
CA SER A 361 -7.98 -15.45 13.04
C SER A 361 -6.52 -15.05 13.19
N GLY A 362 -5.61 -15.84 12.60
CA GLY A 362 -4.17 -15.75 12.79
C GLY A 362 -3.54 -17.13 13.03
N THR A 363 -2.48 -17.17 13.84
CA THR A 363 -1.89 -18.42 14.36
C THR A 363 -1.36 -18.24 15.78
N THR A 364 -1.64 -19.18 16.67
CA THR A 364 -0.96 -19.28 17.98
C THR A 364 0.21 -20.25 17.90
N GLY A 365 1.26 -20.05 18.70
CA GLY A 365 2.39 -20.99 18.84
C GLY A 365 3.28 -21.23 17.61
N ARG A 366 3.04 -20.55 16.48
CA ARG A 366 3.79 -20.73 15.22
C ARG A 366 4.85 -19.64 14.96
N SER A 367 4.99 -18.66 15.84
CA SER A 367 5.91 -17.52 15.69
C SER A 367 5.72 -16.77 14.37
N LYS A 368 4.46 -16.51 13.98
CA LYS A 368 4.09 -15.78 12.76
C LYS A 368 3.23 -14.58 13.12
N ARG A 369 3.69 -13.40 12.69
CA ARG A 369 2.97 -12.13 12.81
C ARG A 369 1.75 -12.08 11.88
N VAL A 370 0.71 -11.37 12.32
CA VAL A 370 -0.28 -10.74 11.45
C VAL A 370 0.35 -9.49 10.83
N GLU A 371 0.12 -9.27 9.53
CA GLU A 371 0.61 -8.08 8.79
C GLU A 371 -0.54 -7.15 8.38
N ALA A 372 -1.73 -7.72 8.11
CA ALA A 372 -2.98 -6.99 7.87
C ALA A 372 -4.20 -7.81 8.32
N ILE A 373 -5.34 -7.14 8.48
CA ILE A 373 -6.65 -7.74 8.76
C ILE A 373 -7.73 -7.14 7.86
N ARG A 374 -8.85 -7.86 7.74
CA ARG A 374 -10.13 -7.34 7.27
C ARG A 374 -11.28 -8.13 7.90
N ALA A 375 -12.44 -7.51 8.08
CA ALA A 375 -13.57 -8.14 8.75
C ALA A 375 -14.91 -7.92 8.01
N LYS A 376 -15.87 -8.78 8.31
CA LYS A 376 -17.29 -8.64 7.98
C LYS A 376 -18.13 -8.60 9.26
N LEU A 377 -19.23 -7.87 9.23
CA LEU A 377 -20.33 -7.97 10.18
C LEU A 377 -21.50 -8.67 9.47
N THR A 378 -22.16 -9.64 10.09
CA THR A 378 -23.17 -10.50 9.42
C THR A 378 -24.51 -10.49 10.14
N GLY A 379 -25.62 -10.75 9.44
CA GLY A 379 -26.96 -10.85 10.05
C GLY A 379 -27.63 -9.50 10.36
N GLU A 380 -28.50 -9.44 11.38
CA GLU A 380 -29.21 -8.21 11.81
C GLU A 380 -28.21 -7.09 12.17
N ALA A 381 -27.09 -7.44 12.79
CA ALA A 381 -26.01 -6.51 13.09
C ALA A 381 -25.46 -5.81 11.85
N ALA A 382 -25.40 -6.48 10.70
CA ALA A 382 -24.94 -5.87 9.45
C ALA A 382 -25.92 -4.81 8.91
N GLN A 383 -27.19 -4.89 9.29
CA GLN A 383 -28.26 -3.98 8.87
C GLN A 383 -28.39 -2.78 9.83
N THR A 384 -28.26 -3.04 11.13
CA THR A 384 -28.44 -2.07 12.22
C THR A 384 -27.16 -1.32 12.61
N HIS A 385 -25.99 -1.87 12.32
CA HIS A 385 -24.70 -1.34 12.76
C HIS A 385 -23.65 -1.34 11.64
N ASP A 386 -22.58 -0.58 11.88
CA ASP A 386 -21.33 -0.62 11.14
C ASP A 386 -20.17 -0.96 12.07
N LEU A 387 -19.31 -1.89 11.66
CA LEU A 387 -18.09 -2.24 12.37
C LEU A 387 -16.89 -1.53 11.75
N TRP A 388 -16.10 -0.85 12.58
CA TRP A 388 -14.86 -0.18 12.20
C TRP A 388 -13.67 -0.82 12.90
N TYR A 389 -12.52 -0.90 12.22
CA TYR A 389 -11.27 -1.38 12.82
C TYR A 389 -10.03 -0.69 12.26
N ARG A 390 -8.99 -0.63 13.07
CA ARG A 390 -7.65 -0.18 12.65
C ARG A 390 -6.55 -0.91 13.38
N VAL A 391 -5.32 -0.75 12.89
CA VAL A 391 -4.15 -1.45 13.41
C VAL A 391 -2.96 -0.50 13.59
N HIS A 392 -2.16 -0.77 14.62
CA HIS A 392 -0.85 -0.17 14.83
C HIS A 392 0.20 -1.04 14.14
N VAL A 393 0.92 -0.49 13.17
CA VAL A 393 1.93 -1.21 12.38
C VAL A 393 3.33 -0.73 12.76
N GLN A 394 4.26 -1.68 12.87
CA GLN A 394 5.69 -1.42 13.03
C GLN A 394 6.17 -0.30 12.08
N ASN A 395 6.89 0.69 12.61
CA ASN A 395 7.45 1.85 11.91
C ASN A 395 6.44 2.82 11.24
N LEU A 396 5.14 2.50 11.17
CA LEU A 396 4.11 3.36 10.55
C LEU A 396 3.12 3.96 11.56
N GLY A 397 3.05 3.40 12.78
CA GLY A 397 2.11 3.83 13.82
C GLY A 397 0.69 3.31 13.57
N TRP A 398 -0.30 3.98 14.13
CA TRP A 398 -1.71 3.72 13.79
C TRP A 398 -1.99 4.11 12.33
N LEU A 399 -2.61 3.20 11.60
CA LEU A 399 -3.23 3.48 10.30
C LEU A 399 -4.70 3.93 10.50
N GLY A 400 -5.32 4.46 9.45
CA GLY A 400 -6.72 4.91 9.50
C GLY A 400 -7.72 3.78 9.77
N TRP A 401 -8.94 4.17 10.12
CA TRP A 401 -10.07 3.26 10.31
C TRP A 401 -10.58 2.69 8.98
N ALA A 402 -10.51 1.37 8.86
CA ALA A 402 -11.18 0.59 7.83
C ALA A 402 -12.61 0.26 8.26
N LYS A 403 -13.55 0.27 7.31
CA LYS A 403 -14.92 -0.23 7.49
C LYS A 403 -14.95 -1.74 7.20
N ALA A 404 -15.69 -2.49 8.00
CA ALA A 404 -16.04 -3.87 7.71
C ALA A 404 -16.95 -3.97 6.47
N GLY A 405 -16.91 -5.13 5.83
CA GLY A 405 -17.93 -5.53 4.87
C GLY A 405 -19.14 -6.14 5.57
N ASP A 406 -20.09 -6.59 4.77
CA ASP A 406 -21.27 -7.34 5.19
C ASP A 406 -21.32 -8.71 4.50
N ASP A 407 -22.46 -9.40 4.61
CA ASP A 407 -22.70 -10.68 3.93
C ASP A 407 -22.57 -10.57 2.39
N SER A 408 -22.76 -9.38 1.80
CA SER A 408 -22.62 -9.12 0.36
C SER A 408 -21.23 -8.59 -0.07
N SER A 409 -20.48 -7.98 0.85
CA SER A 409 -19.33 -7.12 0.51
C SER A 409 -18.05 -7.43 1.30
N GLU A 410 -16.89 -7.12 0.73
CA GLU A 410 -15.58 -7.39 1.35
C GLU A 410 -15.11 -6.23 2.23
N GLY A 411 -14.62 -6.53 3.44
CA GLY A 411 -14.09 -5.50 4.34
C GLY A 411 -12.83 -4.82 3.82
N ALA A 412 -12.73 -3.50 4.06
CA ALA A 412 -11.54 -2.73 3.71
C ALA A 412 -10.33 -3.23 4.50
N ILE A 413 -9.15 -3.27 3.87
CA ILE A 413 -7.95 -3.78 4.52
C ILE A 413 -7.45 -2.78 5.56
N ALA A 414 -7.06 -3.26 6.75
CA ALA A 414 -6.29 -2.51 7.73
C ALA A 414 -4.92 -3.17 7.93
N GLY A 415 -3.82 -2.42 7.78
CA GLY A 415 -2.45 -2.92 7.93
C GLY A 415 -1.64 -2.92 6.64
N THR A 416 -0.75 -3.89 6.46
CA THR A 416 0.16 -3.95 5.30
C THR A 416 0.26 -5.32 4.65
N THR A 417 0.52 -5.33 3.34
CA THR A 417 0.83 -6.54 2.57
C THR A 417 2.15 -6.34 1.82
N GLY A 418 2.97 -7.39 1.75
CA GLY A 418 4.28 -7.36 1.08
C GLY A 418 5.34 -6.45 1.72
N CYS A 419 4.99 -5.60 2.69
CA CYS A 419 5.90 -4.71 3.41
C CYS A 419 6.75 -5.43 4.46
N GLY A 420 6.36 -6.65 4.86
CA GLY A 420 7.04 -7.43 5.90
C GLY A 420 6.90 -6.88 7.33
N LEU A 421 5.98 -5.94 7.55
CA LEU A 421 5.77 -5.26 8.84
C LEU A 421 4.69 -5.96 9.65
N ARG A 422 4.92 -6.12 10.95
CA ARG A 422 3.91 -6.64 11.90
C ARG A 422 2.84 -5.60 12.23
N VAL A 423 1.64 -6.10 12.47
CA VAL A 423 0.68 -5.48 13.39
C VAL A 423 1.19 -5.69 14.81
N GLU A 424 1.22 -4.63 15.62
CA GLU A 424 1.59 -4.67 17.05
C GLU A 424 0.36 -4.54 17.96
N ALA A 425 -0.68 -3.81 17.50
CA ALA A 425 -1.95 -3.65 18.19
C ALA A 425 -3.12 -3.43 17.23
N VAL A 426 -4.35 -3.62 17.73
CA VAL A 426 -5.62 -3.46 17.01
C VAL A 426 -6.64 -2.70 17.85
N GLN A 427 -7.59 -2.05 17.19
CA GLN A 427 -8.82 -1.50 17.77
C GLN A 427 -9.99 -1.91 16.88
N PHE A 428 -11.10 -2.33 17.48
CA PHE A 428 -12.41 -2.51 16.82
C PHE A 428 -13.41 -1.60 17.55
N LYS A 429 -14.40 -1.06 16.83
CA LYS A 429 -15.52 -0.33 17.42
C LYS A 429 -16.77 -0.54 16.58
N LEU A 430 -17.88 -0.81 17.24
CA LEU A 430 -19.21 -0.83 16.65
C LEU A 430 -19.81 0.59 16.68
N THR A 431 -20.58 0.94 15.66
CA THR A 431 -21.38 2.16 15.61
C THR A 431 -22.76 1.83 15.04
N GLU A 432 -23.75 2.69 15.28
CA GLU A 432 -25.03 2.67 14.53
C GLU A 432 -24.78 2.72 13.01
N LYS A 433 -25.73 2.20 12.23
CA LYS A 433 -25.61 2.16 10.77
C LYS A 433 -25.45 3.57 10.17
N ASN A 434 -24.48 3.72 9.28
CA ASN A 434 -24.14 4.97 8.60
C ASN A 434 -23.67 6.12 9.52
N ALA A 435 -23.41 5.85 10.80
CA ALA A 435 -22.80 6.82 11.70
C ALA A 435 -21.37 7.20 11.25
N ALA A 436 -20.90 8.37 11.68
CA ALA A 436 -19.57 8.85 11.37
C ALA A 436 -18.47 7.90 11.88
N ALA A 437 -17.40 7.74 11.08
CA ALA A 437 -16.28 6.87 11.43
C ALA A 437 -15.64 7.29 12.78
N PRO A 438 -15.12 6.35 13.60
CA PRO A 438 -14.50 6.66 14.90
C PRO A 438 -13.23 7.53 14.91
N GLY A 439 -12.84 8.09 13.77
CA GLY A 439 -11.66 8.94 13.59
C GLY A 439 -11.21 8.92 12.12
N ASP A 440 -9.96 9.33 11.89
CA ASP A 440 -9.37 9.37 10.54
C ASP A 440 -9.46 8.03 9.80
N THR A 441 -10.04 8.04 8.60
CA THR A 441 -10.17 6.90 7.68
C THR A 441 -9.10 6.90 6.58
N ASN A 442 -8.21 7.90 6.54
CA ASN A 442 -7.15 7.97 5.54
C ASN A 442 -6.10 6.86 5.75
N ARG A 443 -5.62 6.28 4.63
CA ARG A 443 -4.51 5.31 4.61
C ARG A 443 -4.67 4.16 5.64
N PRO A 444 -5.78 3.39 5.64
CA PRO A 444 -5.95 2.23 6.53
C PRO A 444 -5.05 1.06 6.09
N TYR A 445 -4.72 1.01 4.80
CA TYR A 445 -3.95 -0.03 4.13
C TYR A 445 -2.71 0.56 3.44
N VAL A 446 -1.57 -0.13 3.56
CA VAL A 446 -0.34 0.19 2.81
C VAL A 446 0.23 -1.07 2.15
N SER A 447 0.38 -1.08 0.82
CA SER A 447 1.06 -2.16 0.10
C SER A 447 2.54 -1.87 -0.06
N ALA A 448 3.36 -2.91 -0.26
CA ALA A 448 4.69 -2.71 -0.83
C ALA A 448 4.59 -2.03 -2.21
N PRO A 449 5.50 -1.10 -2.56
CA PRO A 449 5.50 -0.50 -3.87
C PRO A 449 6.16 -1.44 -4.89
N THR A 450 5.50 -1.59 -6.04
CA THR A 450 6.11 -2.17 -7.24
C THR A 450 7.11 -1.19 -7.85
N VAL A 451 8.05 -1.68 -8.67
CA VAL A 451 9.00 -0.86 -9.42
C VAL A 451 8.99 -1.26 -10.89
N THR A 452 9.03 -0.28 -11.78
CA THR A 452 9.23 -0.46 -13.21
C THR A 452 10.32 0.49 -13.73
N TYR A 453 11.09 0.05 -14.72
CA TYR A 453 12.20 0.83 -15.26
C TYR A 453 12.49 0.49 -16.72
N GLN A 454 13.13 1.42 -17.42
CA GLN A 454 13.60 1.23 -18.79
C GLN A 454 14.98 1.88 -19.00
N ALA A 455 15.74 1.36 -19.95
CA ALA A 455 17.03 1.88 -20.37
C ALA A 455 16.96 2.48 -21.78
N HIS A 456 17.72 3.54 -22.02
CA HIS A 456 18.10 4.02 -23.35
C HIS A 456 19.45 3.39 -23.69
N VAL A 457 19.50 2.58 -24.75
CA VAL A 457 20.69 1.82 -25.15
C VAL A 457 21.20 2.32 -26.50
N GLN A 458 22.52 2.43 -26.63
CA GLN A 458 23.20 2.76 -27.88
C GLN A 458 22.66 1.92 -29.05
N ASN A 459 22.36 2.58 -30.16
CA ASN A 459 21.86 1.99 -31.41
C ASN A 459 20.52 1.20 -31.27
N ILE A 460 19.80 1.35 -30.15
CA ILE A 460 18.48 0.73 -29.90
C ILE A 460 17.45 1.79 -29.48
N GLY A 461 17.87 2.83 -28.75
CA GLY A 461 16.95 3.81 -28.18
C GLY A 461 16.35 3.35 -26.85
N TRP A 462 15.17 3.86 -26.51
CA TRP A 462 14.42 3.42 -25.32
C TRP A 462 13.85 2.01 -25.53
N GLN A 463 14.21 1.08 -24.65
CA GLN A 463 13.56 -0.22 -24.55
C GLN A 463 12.25 -0.12 -23.74
N ASN A 464 11.41 -1.15 -23.83
CA ASN A 464 10.18 -1.28 -23.05
C ASN A 464 10.43 -1.18 -21.53
N TRP A 465 9.41 -0.73 -20.79
CA TRP A 465 9.39 -0.82 -19.32
C TRP A 465 9.41 -2.29 -18.88
N VAL A 466 10.34 -2.63 -17.98
CA VAL A 466 10.43 -3.94 -17.33
C VAL A 466 10.10 -3.82 -15.84
N GLY A 467 9.59 -4.89 -15.24
CA GLY A 467 9.25 -4.95 -13.82
C GLY A 467 10.42 -5.31 -12.90
N SER A 468 10.14 -5.32 -11.59
CA SER A 468 11.06 -5.71 -10.51
C SER A 468 11.91 -6.95 -10.86
N GLY A 469 13.23 -6.78 -10.88
CA GLY A 469 14.22 -7.85 -11.11
C GLY A 469 14.48 -8.21 -12.57
N ALA A 470 13.68 -7.76 -13.54
CA ALA A 470 13.93 -8.01 -14.95
C ALA A 470 15.13 -7.18 -15.46
N VAL A 471 15.74 -7.59 -16.57
CA VAL A 471 16.92 -6.90 -17.13
C VAL A 471 16.47 -5.76 -18.05
N ALA A 472 16.86 -4.53 -17.73
CA ALA A 472 16.80 -3.41 -18.67
C ALA A 472 18.21 -3.14 -19.22
N GLY A 473 18.35 -2.98 -20.54
CA GLY A 473 19.64 -2.86 -21.23
C GLY A 473 19.97 -4.08 -22.09
N THR A 474 21.26 -4.39 -22.22
CA THR A 474 21.79 -5.62 -22.82
C THR A 474 22.96 -6.18 -22.03
N THR A 475 23.20 -7.48 -22.03
CA THR A 475 24.33 -8.11 -21.33
C THR A 475 25.32 -8.68 -22.34
N GLY A 476 26.57 -8.23 -22.33
CA GLY A 476 27.65 -8.79 -23.14
C GLY A 476 27.63 -8.42 -24.63
N ARG A 477 26.60 -7.70 -25.10
CA ARG A 477 26.45 -7.25 -26.49
C ARG A 477 27.32 -6.03 -26.87
N GLY A 478 28.09 -5.48 -25.93
CA GLY A 478 28.97 -4.35 -26.16
C GLY A 478 28.31 -2.97 -26.17
N LEU A 479 26.97 -2.90 -26.08
CA LEU A 479 26.21 -1.66 -26.16
C LEU A 479 26.10 -0.99 -24.78
N ARG A 480 26.36 0.31 -24.73
CA ARG A 480 26.21 1.12 -23.50
C ARG A 480 24.74 1.47 -23.22
N VAL A 481 24.40 1.56 -21.94
CA VAL A 481 23.29 2.40 -21.47
C VAL A 481 23.74 3.86 -21.53
N GLU A 482 22.88 4.72 -22.04
CA GLU A 482 23.08 6.18 -22.13
C GLU A 482 22.17 6.94 -21.17
N ALA A 483 20.98 6.39 -20.90
CA ALA A 483 20.04 6.91 -19.91
C ALA A 483 19.14 5.82 -19.31
N LEU A 484 18.47 6.15 -18.21
CA LEU A 484 17.45 5.32 -17.58
C LEU A 484 16.29 6.16 -17.02
N ARG A 485 15.12 5.52 -16.90
CA ARG A 485 13.94 6.02 -16.19
C ARG A 485 13.46 4.94 -15.22
N VAL A 486 12.99 5.34 -14.04
CA VAL A 486 12.49 4.44 -12.98
C VAL A 486 11.18 5.02 -12.42
N LYS A 487 10.17 4.19 -12.19
CA LYS A 487 8.89 4.53 -11.56
C LYS A 487 8.57 3.53 -10.44
N ALA A 488 7.82 3.96 -9.43
CA ALA A 488 7.38 3.10 -8.34
C ALA A 488 5.97 3.47 -7.88
N SER A 489 5.15 2.46 -7.57
CA SER A 489 3.74 2.64 -7.20
C SER A 489 3.31 1.60 -6.16
N GLY A 490 2.64 2.06 -5.11
CA GLY A 490 2.09 1.22 -4.04
C GLY A 490 0.87 1.89 -3.40
N VAL A 491 -0.07 1.08 -2.90
CA VAL A 491 -1.30 1.57 -2.27
C VAL A 491 -0.95 2.18 -0.91
N GLY A 492 -1.51 3.34 -0.58
CA GLY A 492 -1.29 4.02 0.70
C GLY A 492 0.14 4.53 0.93
N GLN A 493 0.99 4.55 -0.10
CA GLN A 493 2.39 4.99 0.01
C GLN A 493 2.57 6.47 -0.32
N THR A 494 3.49 7.13 0.39
CA THR A 494 3.96 8.50 0.09
C THR A 494 5.43 8.50 -0.32
N GLY A 495 5.85 9.52 -1.05
CA GLY A 495 7.18 9.62 -1.64
C GLY A 495 7.27 8.99 -3.04
N GLU A 496 8.50 8.84 -3.52
CA GLU A 496 8.79 8.37 -4.88
C GLU A 496 10.09 7.57 -4.93
N VAL A 497 10.36 6.95 -6.09
CA VAL A 497 11.69 6.46 -6.44
C VAL A 497 12.48 7.57 -7.15
N GLN A 498 13.71 7.80 -6.71
CA GLN A 498 14.64 8.75 -7.31
C GLN A 498 15.89 8.05 -7.82
N VAL A 499 16.44 8.53 -8.95
CA VAL A 499 17.60 7.95 -9.62
C VAL A 499 18.64 9.02 -9.98
N SER A 500 19.92 8.66 -9.88
CA SER A 500 21.08 9.51 -10.21
C SER A 500 22.06 8.67 -11.03
N ALA A 501 22.63 9.24 -12.10
CA ALA A 501 23.57 8.57 -12.99
C ALA A 501 24.92 9.29 -13.01
N HIS A 502 26.01 8.52 -13.08
CA HIS A 502 27.33 9.01 -13.45
C HIS A 502 27.50 8.86 -14.96
N VAL A 503 27.70 9.96 -15.67
CA VAL A 503 27.78 9.99 -17.13
C VAL A 503 29.18 10.42 -17.58
N GLU A 504 29.68 9.78 -18.63
CA GLU A 504 30.95 10.12 -19.28
C GLU A 504 31.09 11.63 -19.55
N GLY A 505 32.17 12.22 -19.04
CA GLY A 505 32.50 13.64 -19.23
C GLY A 505 31.45 14.62 -18.66
N ILE A 506 30.64 14.17 -17.69
CA ILE A 506 29.67 14.99 -16.92
C ILE A 506 29.81 14.70 -15.42
N GLY A 507 30.09 13.46 -15.05
CA GLY A 507 30.13 13.02 -13.65
C GLY A 507 28.74 12.67 -13.11
N TRP A 508 28.57 12.76 -11.79
CA TRP A 508 27.30 12.48 -11.11
C TRP A 508 26.26 13.58 -11.36
N GLN A 509 25.20 13.24 -12.08
CA GLN A 509 24.00 14.08 -12.14
C GLN A 509 23.27 14.10 -10.79
N GLY A 510 22.61 15.22 -10.48
CA GLY A 510 21.67 15.32 -9.37
C GLY A 510 20.52 14.33 -9.46
N TRP A 511 19.84 14.10 -8.33
CA TRP A 511 18.70 13.18 -8.26
C TRP A 511 17.58 13.59 -9.21
N LYS A 512 17.02 12.60 -9.91
CA LYS A 512 15.87 12.72 -10.81
C LYS A 512 14.67 12.02 -10.17
N SER A 513 13.54 12.71 -10.13
CA SER A 513 12.24 12.19 -9.71
C SER A 513 11.74 11.09 -10.64
N GLN A 514 10.70 10.38 -10.22
CA GLN A 514 10.20 9.21 -10.93
C GLN A 514 9.78 9.52 -12.38
N GLY A 515 10.10 8.62 -13.30
CA GLY A 515 9.88 8.77 -14.73
C GLY A 515 10.79 9.78 -15.45
N ALA A 516 11.51 10.66 -14.73
CA ALA A 516 12.44 11.61 -15.33
C ALA A 516 13.73 10.91 -15.80
N VAL A 517 14.43 11.54 -16.75
CA VAL A 517 15.64 10.98 -17.38
C VAL A 517 16.85 11.24 -16.49
N ALA A 518 17.49 10.16 -16.02
CA ALA A 518 18.87 10.17 -15.55
C ALA A 518 19.79 9.63 -16.66
N GLY A 519 20.91 10.29 -16.92
CA GLY A 519 21.76 10.03 -18.08
C GLY A 519 21.59 11.10 -19.17
N THR A 520 21.86 10.73 -20.43
CA THR A 520 21.73 11.59 -21.61
C THR A 520 21.14 10.81 -22.78
N VAL A 521 20.27 11.45 -23.57
CA VAL A 521 19.70 10.89 -24.81
C VAL A 521 20.32 11.63 -26.00
N GLY A 522 20.66 10.92 -27.07
CA GLY A 522 21.21 11.50 -28.31
C GLY A 522 22.66 12.00 -28.25
N GLN A 523 23.24 12.18 -27.07
CA GLN A 523 24.61 12.73 -26.89
C GLN A 523 25.74 11.70 -27.01
N GLY A 524 25.44 10.42 -27.21
CA GLY A 524 26.44 9.35 -27.37
C GLY A 524 27.27 8.98 -26.14
N ARG A 525 27.01 9.60 -24.97
CA ARG A 525 27.76 9.38 -23.72
C ARG A 525 27.24 8.16 -22.96
N ARG A 526 28.14 7.35 -22.40
CA ARG A 526 27.77 6.21 -21.54
C ARG A 526 27.39 6.63 -20.12
N VAL A 527 26.48 5.88 -19.52
CA VAL A 527 26.37 5.74 -18.06
C VAL A 527 27.48 4.80 -17.58
N GLU A 528 28.19 5.19 -16.53
CA GLU A 528 29.26 4.40 -15.90
C GLU A 528 28.87 3.84 -14.53
N ALA A 529 28.01 4.56 -13.79
CA ALA A 529 27.43 4.15 -12.52
C ALA A 529 26.03 4.73 -12.31
N ILE A 530 25.26 4.15 -11.39
CA ILE A 530 23.95 4.65 -10.94
C ILE A 530 23.82 4.63 -9.41
N ARG A 531 22.86 5.40 -8.91
CA ARG A 531 22.27 5.30 -7.57
C ARG A 531 20.74 5.37 -7.68
N VAL A 532 20.02 4.65 -6.84
CA VAL A 532 18.55 4.64 -6.77
C VAL A 532 18.14 4.70 -5.30
N ARG A 533 17.14 5.50 -4.93
CA ARG A 533 16.59 5.57 -3.57
C ARG A 533 15.08 5.68 -3.58
N LEU A 534 14.43 5.23 -2.51
CA LEU A 534 13.04 5.59 -2.21
C LEU A 534 13.02 6.82 -1.29
N THR A 535 11.91 7.54 -1.27
CA THR A 535 11.61 8.63 -0.33
C THR A 535 10.26 8.41 0.35
N GLY A 536 9.84 9.29 1.27
CA GLY A 536 8.56 9.19 1.98
C GLY A 536 8.38 7.87 2.75
N SER A 537 7.14 7.39 2.87
CA SER A 537 6.87 6.10 3.53
C SER A 537 7.41 4.91 2.75
N MET A 538 7.59 5.01 1.42
CA MET A 538 8.19 3.92 0.64
C MET A 538 9.59 3.55 1.16
N ALA A 539 10.37 4.53 1.62
CA ALA A 539 11.67 4.31 2.25
C ALA A 539 11.58 3.73 3.68
N GLN A 540 10.45 3.93 4.37
CA GLN A 540 10.20 3.39 5.71
C GLN A 540 9.74 1.93 5.66
N THR A 541 8.94 1.55 4.65
CA THR A 541 8.46 0.18 4.47
C THR A 541 9.42 -0.71 3.71
N CYS A 542 10.21 -0.17 2.77
CA CYS A 542 10.96 -0.96 1.80
C CYS A 542 12.39 -0.48 1.54
N ASP A 543 13.23 -1.41 1.09
CA ASP A 543 14.54 -1.15 0.48
C ASP A 543 14.43 -1.27 -1.04
N VAL A 544 15.06 -0.35 -1.78
CA VAL A 544 15.30 -0.50 -3.22
C VAL A 544 16.71 -1.03 -3.45
N TRP A 545 16.81 -2.29 -3.83
CA TRP A 545 18.04 -2.98 -4.21
C TRP A 545 18.28 -2.85 -5.72
N TYR A 546 19.52 -2.68 -6.15
CA TYR A 546 19.88 -2.61 -7.57
C TYR A 546 21.32 -3.05 -7.82
N ARG A 547 21.58 -3.45 -9.07
CA ARG A 547 22.92 -3.72 -9.60
C ARG A 547 22.98 -3.40 -11.09
N VAL A 548 24.20 -3.39 -11.63
CA VAL A 548 24.48 -3.12 -13.04
C VAL A 548 25.39 -4.19 -13.65
N HIS A 549 25.23 -4.41 -14.95
CA HIS A 549 26.16 -5.17 -15.78
C HIS A 549 27.17 -4.20 -16.38
N VAL A 550 28.46 -4.39 -16.12
CA VAL A 550 29.55 -3.50 -16.59
C VAL A 550 30.49 -4.26 -17.52
N GLN A 551 31.01 -3.58 -18.54
CA GLN A 551 31.97 -4.16 -19.50
C GLN A 551 33.11 -4.91 -18.78
N LYS A 552 33.54 -6.06 -19.31
CA LYS A 552 34.59 -6.94 -18.73
C LYS A 552 34.31 -7.53 -17.34
N LEU A 553 33.42 -6.96 -16.52
CA LEU A 553 33.14 -7.42 -15.15
C LEU A 553 31.84 -8.23 -15.02
N GLY A 554 30.92 -8.07 -15.96
CA GLY A 554 29.60 -8.70 -15.89
C GLY A 554 28.71 -8.04 -14.84
N TRP A 555 27.81 -8.81 -14.22
CA TRP A 555 26.94 -8.34 -13.14
C TRP A 555 27.72 -8.05 -11.86
N MET A 556 27.77 -6.77 -11.49
CA MET A 556 28.33 -6.31 -10.22
C MET A 556 27.41 -6.66 -9.03
N GLY A 557 27.94 -6.52 -7.81
CA GLY A 557 27.18 -6.79 -6.58
C GLY A 557 25.93 -5.92 -6.42
N TRP A 558 24.96 -6.42 -5.64
CA TRP A 558 23.78 -5.67 -5.25
C TRP A 558 24.11 -4.59 -4.21
N THR A 559 23.56 -3.40 -4.41
CA THR A 559 23.56 -2.28 -3.44
C THR A 559 22.12 -1.83 -3.18
N ARG A 560 21.89 -0.96 -2.20
CA ARG A 560 20.55 -0.39 -1.94
C ARG A 560 20.57 1.09 -1.55
N ASN A 561 19.39 1.71 -1.60
CA ASN A 561 19.05 2.97 -0.93
C ASN A 561 20.08 4.11 -1.11
N GLY A 562 20.53 4.34 -2.35
CA GLY A 562 21.46 5.40 -2.71
C GLY A 562 22.94 5.01 -2.69
N GLY A 563 23.28 3.77 -2.31
CA GLY A 563 24.63 3.22 -2.49
C GLY A 563 25.07 3.16 -3.95
N TYR A 564 26.37 3.17 -4.20
CA TYR A 564 26.90 3.18 -5.57
C TYR A 564 26.79 1.81 -6.25
N ALA A 565 26.42 1.80 -7.54
CA ALA A 565 26.46 0.62 -8.42
C ALA A 565 27.15 0.98 -9.75
N GLY A 566 28.19 0.24 -10.16
CA GLY A 566 28.95 0.50 -11.39
C GLY A 566 30.37 1.01 -11.14
N THR A 567 30.84 1.96 -11.94
CA THR A 567 32.18 2.56 -11.79
C THR A 567 32.22 4.06 -12.04
N THR A 568 33.28 4.72 -11.53
CA THR A 568 33.69 6.05 -12.00
C THR A 568 35.18 6.08 -12.24
N GLY A 569 35.66 6.81 -13.24
CA GLY A 569 37.10 6.92 -13.55
C GLY A 569 37.72 5.71 -14.27
N CYS A 570 37.00 4.59 -14.35
CA CYS A 570 37.38 3.37 -15.06
C CYS A 570 37.12 3.41 -16.58
N ALA A 571 36.51 4.48 -17.10
CA ALA A 571 36.04 4.59 -18.50
C ALA A 571 35.15 3.41 -18.95
N ALA A 572 34.35 2.87 -18.02
CA ALA A 572 33.64 1.61 -18.21
C ALA A 572 32.12 1.79 -18.27
N ARG A 573 31.51 1.34 -19.37
CA ARG A 573 30.06 1.42 -19.58
C ARG A 573 29.30 0.43 -18.68
N VAL A 574 28.15 0.89 -18.20
CA VAL A 574 27.02 0.03 -17.88
C VAL A 574 26.38 -0.43 -19.19
N GLU A 575 26.06 -1.72 -19.29
CA GLU A 575 25.34 -2.32 -20.42
C GLU A 575 23.89 -2.68 -20.04
N ALA A 576 23.64 -3.02 -18.76
CA ALA A 576 22.31 -3.32 -18.24
C ALA A 576 22.15 -3.01 -16.73
N VAL A 577 20.90 -2.97 -16.27
CA VAL A 577 20.46 -2.65 -14.91
C VAL A 577 19.41 -3.66 -14.44
N GLN A 578 19.44 -4.02 -13.16
CA GLN A 578 18.33 -4.66 -12.44
C GLN A 578 18.00 -3.85 -11.19
N ILE A 579 16.71 -3.69 -10.89
CA ILE A 579 16.18 -3.00 -9.69
C ILE A 579 15.09 -3.85 -9.07
N VAL A 580 15.12 -4.06 -7.76
CA VAL A 580 14.18 -4.89 -6.99
C VAL A 580 13.80 -4.15 -5.71
N VAL A 581 12.50 -4.02 -5.44
CA VAL A 581 12.00 -3.55 -4.13
C VAL A 581 11.79 -4.75 -3.21
N ARG A 582 12.15 -4.63 -1.93
CA ARG A 582 11.93 -5.65 -0.88
C ARG A 582 11.48 -5.01 0.45
N PRO A 583 10.84 -5.75 1.37
CA PRO A 583 10.63 -5.34 2.76
C PRO A 583 11.90 -4.73 3.36
N ARG A 584 11.80 -3.62 4.09
CA ARG A 584 12.96 -2.94 4.67
C ARG A 584 13.72 -3.86 5.62
N GLY A 585 15.04 -3.98 5.42
CA GLY A 585 15.89 -4.89 6.19
C GLY A 585 15.98 -6.31 5.64
N SER A 586 15.26 -6.65 4.55
CA SER A 586 15.38 -7.95 3.87
C SER A 586 16.81 -8.26 3.45
N ALA A 587 17.13 -9.56 3.38
CA ALA A 587 18.32 -10.05 2.70
C ALA A 587 18.39 -9.56 1.24
N ALA A 588 19.61 -9.29 0.78
CA ALA A 588 19.89 -8.86 -0.58
C ALA A 588 19.39 -9.87 -1.63
N PRO A 589 19.07 -9.47 -2.88
CA PRO A 589 18.70 -10.40 -3.94
C PRO A 589 19.85 -11.32 -4.42
N GLY A 590 21.07 -11.11 -3.93
CA GLY A 590 22.26 -11.90 -4.23
C GLY A 590 23.50 -11.27 -3.60
N ALA A 591 24.69 -11.67 -4.06
CA ALA A 591 25.97 -11.13 -3.56
C ALA A 591 26.04 -9.60 -3.64
N THR A 592 26.49 -8.95 -2.56
CA THR A 592 26.66 -7.49 -2.43
C THR A 592 28.10 -7.02 -2.65
N TRP A 593 29.05 -7.95 -2.67
CA TRP A 593 30.46 -7.68 -2.91
C TRP A 593 30.69 -6.97 -4.26
N ARG A 594 31.53 -5.92 -4.26
CA ARG A 594 31.94 -5.18 -5.46
C ARG A 594 30.72 -4.74 -6.30
N SER A 595 29.74 -4.13 -5.65
CA SER A 595 28.68 -3.36 -6.33
C SER A 595 29.23 -2.15 -7.08
N TYR A 596 30.35 -1.59 -6.57
CA TYR A 596 31.02 -0.42 -7.09
C TYR A 596 32.54 -0.59 -7.11
N THR A 597 33.24 0.10 -8.02
CA THR A 597 34.70 0.30 -7.95
C THR A 597 35.17 1.55 -8.71
N THR A 598 36.30 2.12 -8.31
CA THR A 598 37.05 3.17 -9.03
C THR A 598 38.39 2.67 -9.57
N ASP A 599 38.71 1.38 -9.38
CA ASP A 599 39.98 0.80 -9.78
C ASP A 599 40.02 0.55 -11.29
N LYS A 600 40.90 1.29 -11.97
CA LYS A 600 41.19 1.19 -13.40
C LYS A 600 41.83 -0.14 -13.78
N GLY A 601 42.65 -0.73 -12.91
CA GLY A 601 43.45 -1.94 -13.20
C GLY A 601 42.57 -3.11 -13.66
N LEU A 602 41.38 -3.22 -13.07
CA LEU A 602 40.35 -4.22 -13.35
C LEU A 602 39.78 -4.17 -14.78
N PHE A 603 40.14 -3.15 -15.57
CA PHE A 603 39.71 -2.94 -16.95
C PHE A 603 40.85 -2.93 -17.97
N MET A 604 42.10 -3.02 -17.52
CA MET A 604 43.29 -2.89 -18.36
C MET A 604 43.65 -4.22 -19.05
N ALA A 605 44.48 -4.16 -20.08
CA ALA A 605 44.87 -5.36 -20.86
C ALA A 605 45.89 -6.23 -20.11
N ASP A 606 46.84 -5.58 -19.43
CA ASP A 606 47.74 -6.20 -18.45
C ASP A 606 47.51 -5.48 -17.12
N SER A 607 46.70 -6.11 -16.26
CA SER A 607 46.37 -5.59 -14.93
C SER A 607 47.51 -5.85 -13.93
N ASP A 608 48.29 -6.92 -14.13
CA ASP A 608 49.45 -7.24 -13.31
C ASP A 608 50.54 -6.17 -13.47
N MET A 609 50.86 -5.75 -14.70
CA MET A 609 51.73 -4.60 -14.96
C MET A 609 51.28 -3.35 -14.22
N TYR A 610 49.97 -3.05 -14.24
CA TYR A 610 49.42 -1.88 -13.56
C TYR A 610 49.58 -1.96 -12.05
N TYR A 611 49.31 -3.10 -11.41
CA TYR A 611 49.47 -3.27 -9.97
C TYR A 611 50.93 -3.43 -9.52
N ARG A 612 51.81 -3.96 -10.39
CA ARG A 612 53.27 -3.97 -10.16
C ARG A 612 53.83 -2.55 -10.23
N ALA A 613 53.43 -1.75 -11.22
CA ALA A 613 53.89 -0.36 -11.37
C ALA A 613 53.67 0.48 -10.10
N GLN A 614 52.54 0.31 -9.41
CA GLN A 614 52.25 1.03 -8.15
C GLN A 614 53.26 0.77 -7.02
N ARG A 615 54.09 -0.28 -7.13
CA ARG A 615 55.10 -0.67 -6.12
C ARG A 615 56.46 0.00 -6.33
N TYR A 616 56.65 0.71 -7.44
CA TYR A 616 57.96 1.29 -7.82
C TYR A 616 57.96 2.81 -7.76
N GLY A 617 59.05 3.38 -7.22
CA GLY A 617 59.31 4.81 -7.25
C GLY A 617 60.03 5.25 -8.53
N SER A 618 59.97 6.55 -8.84
CA SER A 618 60.84 7.16 -9.85
C SER A 618 61.24 8.60 -9.52
N ARG A 619 62.44 8.97 -9.98
CA ARG A 619 62.99 10.33 -9.84
C ARG A 619 62.31 11.34 -10.77
N THR A 620 61.62 10.87 -11.81
CA THR A 620 60.86 11.68 -12.75
C THR A 620 59.36 11.47 -12.54
N ASN A 621 58.52 12.20 -13.30
CA ASN A 621 57.09 11.95 -13.37
C ASN A 621 56.70 10.81 -14.34
N TRP A 622 57.67 9.95 -14.69
CA TRP A 622 57.50 8.81 -15.59
C TRP A 622 58.03 7.51 -14.96
N LEU A 623 57.54 6.37 -15.44
CA LEU A 623 58.02 5.02 -15.12
C LEU A 623 57.86 4.14 -16.37
N LEU A 624 58.87 3.34 -16.70
CA LEU A 624 58.78 2.33 -17.75
C LEU A 624 58.74 0.93 -17.12
N MET A 625 57.75 0.13 -17.51
CA MET A 625 57.62 -1.28 -17.15
C MET A 625 57.82 -2.13 -18.41
N VAL A 626 58.69 -3.13 -18.38
CA VAL A 626 58.89 -4.09 -19.46
C VAL A 626 58.45 -5.46 -18.95
N ASN A 627 57.33 -5.95 -19.47
CA ASN A 627 56.89 -7.32 -19.32
C ASN A 627 57.52 -8.14 -20.44
N TYR A 628 58.62 -8.83 -20.13
CA TYR A 628 59.33 -9.68 -21.08
C TYR A 628 58.42 -10.81 -21.56
N GLY A 629 57.80 -11.55 -20.64
CA GLY A 629 56.93 -12.70 -20.96
C GLY A 629 55.72 -12.37 -21.85
N ALA A 630 55.28 -11.11 -21.92
CA ALA A 630 54.23 -10.65 -22.84
C ALA A 630 54.76 -9.91 -24.09
N CYS A 631 56.07 -9.66 -24.17
CA CYS A 631 56.72 -8.75 -25.12
C CYS A 631 56.09 -7.34 -25.15
N ARG A 632 56.02 -6.68 -23.98
CA ARG A 632 55.30 -5.41 -23.79
C ARG A 632 56.06 -4.37 -22.97
N VAL A 633 55.94 -3.11 -23.38
CA VAL A 633 56.37 -1.94 -22.60
C VAL A 633 55.15 -1.11 -22.18
N GLY A 634 54.92 -0.98 -20.88
CA GLY A 634 54.01 0.01 -20.30
C GLY A 634 54.73 1.30 -19.98
N VAL A 635 54.26 2.41 -20.56
CA VAL A 635 54.68 3.76 -20.19
C VAL A 635 53.69 4.29 -19.16
N PHE A 636 54.16 4.71 -17.99
CA PHE A 636 53.34 5.26 -16.92
C PHE A 636 53.71 6.72 -16.63
N ASN A 637 52.70 7.56 -16.41
CA ASN A 637 52.88 8.93 -15.90
C ASN A 637 52.37 9.07 -14.46
N ARG A 638 52.99 9.96 -13.69
CA ARG A 638 52.60 10.22 -12.29
C ARG A 638 51.25 10.95 -12.24
N SER A 639 50.37 10.49 -11.36
CA SER A 639 49.09 11.11 -11.05
C SER A 639 48.94 11.29 -9.53
N ALA A 640 47.91 12.02 -9.10
CA ALA A 640 47.61 12.22 -7.68
C ALA A 640 47.28 10.91 -6.92
N SER A 641 46.93 9.83 -7.61
CA SER A 641 46.58 8.52 -7.04
C SER A 641 47.56 7.40 -7.45
N GLY A 642 48.84 7.73 -7.68
CA GLY A 642 49.86 6.77 -8.11
C GLY A 642 50.17 6.83 -9.61
N TRP A 643 50.61 5.71 -10.18
CA TRP A 643 51.00 5.61 -11.59
C TRP A 643 49.80 5.34 -12.49
N ASN A 644 49.53 6.26 -13.41
CA ASN A 644 48.54 6.09 -14.47
C ASN A 644 49.24 5.54 -15.72
N LEU A 645 48.70 4.49 -16.36
CA LEU A 645 49.24 4.00 -17.63
C LEU A 645 48.91 5.00 -18.74
N TYR A 646 49.95 5.43 -19.44
CA TYR A 646 49.90 6.38 -20.56
C TYR A 646 49.88 5.66 -21.92
N ASP A 647 50.68 4.59 -22.09
CA ASP A 647 50.79 3.84 -23.35
C ASP A 647 51.17 2.38 -23.10
N TYR A 648 50.76 1.47 -23.99
CA TYR A 648 50.97 0.02 -23.88
C TYR A 648 51.47 -0.57 -25.20
N ILE A 649 52.79 -0.67 -25.31
CA ILE A 649 53.51 -0.79 -26.58
C ILE A 649 53.94 -2.25 -26.79
N VAL A 650 53.77 -2.78 -28.01
CA VAL A 650 54.38 -4.06 -28.42
C VAL A 650 55.89 -3.85 -28.61
N CYS A 651 56.71 -4.71 -27.99
CA CYS A 651 58.15 -4.74 -28.24
C CYS A 651 58.63 -6.09 -28.80
N SER A 652 59.88 -6.15 -29.24
CA SER A 652 60.64 -7.40 -29.34
C SER A 652 61.88 -7.27 -28.48
N ASP A 653 61.89 -8.01 -27.38
CA ASP A 653 62.97 -8.09 -26.38
C ASP A 653 63.97 -9.20 -26.75
N GLY A 654 64.94 -9.43 -25.87
CA GLY A 654 66.02 -10.40 -26.09
C GLY A 654 65.52 -11.83 -26.30
N GLN A 655 66.08 -12.55 -27.25
CA GLN A 655 65.85 -14.00 -27.41
C GLN A 655 66.31 -14.76 -26.15
N TYR A 656 65.77 -15.96 -25.88
CA TYR A 656 66.06 -16.71 -24.64
C TYR A 656 67.55 -17.00 -24.38
N SER A 657 68.40 -17.04 -25.41
CA SER A 657 69.86 -17.22 -25.28
C SER A 657 70.63 -15.92 -25.01
N THR A 658 70.02 -14.76 -25.24
CA THR A 658 70.54 -13.42 -24.95
C THR A 658 69.37 -12.52 -24.45
N PRO A 659 68.75 -12.86 -23.30
CA PRO A 659 67.50 -12.25 -22.84
C PRO A 659 67.71 -10.79 -22.40
N THR A 660 66.64 -10.02 -22.36
CA THR A 660 66.69 -8.66 -21.78
C THR A 660 66.92 -8.76 -20.27
N VAL A 661 67.88 -7.97 -19.76
CA VAL A 661 68.28 -8.01 -18.35
C VAL A 661 67.09 -7.65 -17.42
N HIS A 662 66.77 -8.55 -16.49
CA HIS A 662 65.72 -8.36 -15.49
C HIS A 662 66.21 -7.55 -14.28
N GLY A 663 65.34 -6.71 -13.70
CA GLY A 663 65.67 -5.91 -12.53
C GLY A 663 65.04 -4.52 -12.54
N VAL A 664 65.59 -3.63 -11.71
CA VAL A 664 65.22 -2.21 -11.62
C VAL A 664 66.43 -1.36 -12.00
N PHE A 665 66.24 -0.48 -12.99
CA PHE A 665 67.27 0.33 -13.63
C PHE A 665 66.79 1.78 -13.80
N THR A 666 67.60 2.62 -14.42
CA THR A 666 67.25 4.00 -14.74
C THR A 666 67.66 4.38 -16.17
N VAL A 667 66.81 5.14 -16.86
CA VAL A 667 67.13 5.71 -18.18
C VAL A 667 68.44 6.50 -18.10
N GLY A 668 69.42 6.11 -18.92
CA GLY A 668 70.76 6.67 -18.97
C GLY A 668 70.97 7.57 -20.18
N ALA A 669 71.98 7.27 -20.99
CA ALA A 669 72.28 7.96 -22.23
C ALA A 669 71.20 7.76 -23.31
N LYS A 670 71.15 8.70 -24.25
CA LYS A 670 70.29 8.63 -25.44
C LYS A 670 71.05 9.09 -26.68
N GLY A 671 70.63 8.64 -27.85
CA GLY A 671 71.13 9.17 -29.12
C GLY A 671 70.22 8.89 -30.31
N TYR A 672 70.39 9.70 -31.36
CA TYR A 672 69.57 9.64 -32.57
C TYR A 672 69.64 8.28 -33.28
N SER A 673 70.82 7.67 -33.33
CA SER A 673 71.01 6.32 -33.88
C SER A 673 72.27 5.64 -33.36
N PHE A 674 72.35 4.33 -33.57
CA PHE A 674 73.58 3.55 -33.56
C PHE A 674 73.54 2.53 -34.71
N SER A 675 74.69 1.96 -35.09
CA SER A 675 74.76 0.94 -36.14
C SER A 675 75.64 -0.23 -35.72
N GLY A 676 75.26 -1.44 -36.11
CA GLY A 676 76.01 -2.66 -35.89
C GLY A 676 75.94 -3.52 -37.14
N GLY A 677 77.08 -4.04 -37.62
CA GLY A 677 77.14 -4.85 -38.84
C GLY A 677 76.48 -4.18 -40.06
N ASP A 678 75.36 -4.76 -40.48
CA ASP A 678 74.54 -4.44 -41.65
C ASP A 678 73.34 -3.50 -41.36
N HIS A 679 73.10 -3.13 -40.11
CA HIS A 679 71.89 -2.42 -39.69
C HIS A 679 72.14 -1.13 -38.90
N THR A 680 71.13 -0.28 -38.90
CA THR A 680 71.00 0.93 -38.08
C THR A 680 69.75 0.85 -37.22
N CYS A 681 69.88 1.31 -35.98
CA CYS A 681 68.81 1.42 -34.99
C CYS A 681 68.65 2.90 -34.63
N TYR A 682 67.40 3.40 -34.61
CA TYR A 682 67.10 4.81 -34.38
C TYR A 682 66.48 5.04 -32.99
N TYR A 683 66.65 6.26 -32.48
CA TYR A 683 66.09 6.80 -31.25
C TYR A 683 66.36 5.93 -30.02
N TYR A 684 67.64 5.65 -29.76
CA TYR A 684 68.02 4.78 -28.66
C TYR A 684 67.92 5.49 -27.30
N THR A 685 67.44 4.75 -26.30
CA THR A 685 67.35 5.17 -24.90
C THR A 685 67.91 4.04 -24.04
N GLN A 686 69.10 4.25 -23.48
CA GLN A 686 69.78 3.29 -22.61
C GLN A 686 69.04 3.12 -21.29
N PHE A 687 69.04 1.92 -20.71
CA PHE A 687 68.62 1.71 -19.31
C PHE A 687 69.62 0.92 -18.47
N HIS A 688 70.45 0.06 -19.06
CA HIS A 688 71.53 -0.62 -18.35
C HIS A 688 72.63 -1.05 -19.34
N GLY A 689 73.89 -0.60 -19.17
CA GLY A 689 75.00 -1.02 -20.05
C GLY A 689 74.67 -0.91 -21.55
N ASN A 690 74.74 -2.04 -22.27
CA ASN A 690 74.39 -2.15 -23.70
C ASN A 690 72.90 -2.50 -23.95
N TYR A 691 72.06 -2.53 -22.91
CA TYR A 691 70.62 -2.76 -23.00
C TYR A 691 69.88 -1.43 -23.22
N LEU A 692 69.27 -1.30 -24.39
CA LEU A 692 68.65 -0.08 -24.90
C LEU A 692 67.19 -0.35 -25.30
N PHE A 693 66.30 0.62 -25.11
CA PHE A 693 65.11 0.76 -25.97
C PHE A 693 65.55 1.38 -27.30
N HIS A 694 65.11 0.87 -28.44
CA HIS A 694 65.39 1.47 -29.76
C HIS A 694 64.35 1.04 -30.80
N SER A 695 64.45 1.56 -32.03
CA SER A 695 63.58 1.14 -33.13
C SER A 695 63.76 -0.34 -33.52
N VAL A 696 62.82 -0.88 -34.30
CA VAL A 696 63.06 -2.04 -35.19
C VAL A 696 64.30 -1.85 -36.07
N LEU A 697 64.84 -2.93 -36.65
CA LEU A 697 66.09 -2.86 -37.41
C LEU A 697 65.85 -2.28 -38.81
N TYR A 698 66.74 -1.39 -39.25
CA TYR A 698 66.76 -0.81 -40.59
C TYR A 698 68.08 -1.13 -41.31
N HIS A 699 68.05 -1.24 -42.64
CA HIS A 699 69.27 -1.37 -43.45
C HIS A 699 70.19 -0.16 -43.22
N ARG A 700 71.49 -0.43 -43.00
CA ARG A 700 72.48 0.55 -42.52
C ARG A 700 72.42 1.91 -43.23
N GLY A 701 72.20 2.96 -42.45
CA GLY A 701 72.14 4.35 -42.92
C GLY A 701 70.82 4.77 -43.60
N THR A 702 69.81 3.89 -43.64
CA THR A 702 68.54 4.13 -44.36
C THR A 702 67.32 3.95 -43.45
N PHE A 703 66.14 4.35 -43.95
CA PHE A 703 64.84 4.01 -43.35
C PHE A 703 64.15 2.80 -44.03
N GLY A 704 64.87 1.98 -44.80
CA GLY A 704 64.38 0.69 -45.27
C GLY A 704 64.40 -0.34 -44.13
N ILE A 705 63.27 -0.95 -43.79
CA ILE A 705 63.18 -1.91 -42.68
C ILE A 705 63.90 -3.21 -43.04
N LEU A 706 64.83 -3.65 -42.17
CA LEU A 706 65.51 -4.94 -42.26
C LEU A 706 64.76 -6.03 -41.47
N ASP A 707 64.36 -5.72 -40.23
CA ASP A 707 63.53 -6.60 -39.40
C ASP A 707 62.55 -5.79 -38.55
N GLY A 708 61.30 -5.75 -39.01
CA GLY A 708 60.19 -5.02 -38.40
C GLY A 708 59.38 -5.80 -37.35
N ARG A 709 59.76 -7.05 -37.03
CA ARG A 709 58.92 -7.94 -36.20
C ARG A 709 58.84 -7.47 -34.75
N LEU A 710 57.61 -7.40 -34.23
CA LEU A 710 57.25 -7.00 -32.87
C LEU A 710 56.33 -8.05 -32.23
N GLY A 711 56.48 -8.28 -30.93
CA GLY A 711 55.70 -9.25 -30.15
C GLY A 711 56.37 -10.60 -29.97
N MET A 712 57.71 -10.68 -30.05
CA MET A 712 58.47 -11.93 -29.92
C MET A 712 59.91 -11.70 -29.45
N HIS A 713 60.47 -12.69 -28.74
CA HIS A 713 61.85 -12.68 -28.22
C HIS A 713 62.88 -12.89 -29.37
N ILE A 714 63.39 -11.82 -29.98
CA ILE A 714 64.28 -11.89 -31.17
C ILE A 714 65.45 -10.89 -31.19
N SER A 715 65.67 -10.16 -30.10
CA SER A 715 66.76 -9.20 -29.96
C SER A 715 68.01 -9.82 -29.30
N GLN A 716 69.12 -9.10 -29.30
CA GLN A 716 70.31 -9.43 -28.51
C GLN A 716 70.29 -8.66 -27.17
N GLY A 717 69.23 -8.86 -26.38
CA GLY A 717 68.99 -8.22 -25.08
C GLY A 717 68.27 -6.86 -25.10
N CYS A 718 68.38 -6.05 -26.16
CA CYS A 718 67.68 -4.77 -26.28
C CYS A 718 66.14 -4.89 -26.40
N VAL A 719 65.41 -3.79 -26.21
CA VAL A 719 63.95 -3.71 -26.37
C VAL A 719 63.63 -2.96 -27.67
N ARG A 720 63.35 -3.69 -28.75
CA ARG A 720 62.98 -3.13 -30.06
C ARG A 720 61.52 -2.65 -30.03
N LEU A 721 61.25 -1.50 -30.63
CA LEU A 721 59.93 -0.86 -30.69
C LEU A 721 59.63 -0.36 -32.10
N ASN A 722 58.35 -0.10 -32.43
CA ASN A 722 58.03 0.70 -33.61
C ASN A 722 58.75 2.06 -33.54
N ILE A 723 59.31 2.55 -34.65
CA ILE A 723 60.18 3.75 -34.65
C ILE A 723 59.50 5.00 -34.05
N ASN A 724 58.20 5.17 -34.22
CA ASN A 724 57.48 6.31 -33.65
C ASN A 724 57.35 6.20 -32.12
N LYS A 725 57.25 4.97 -31.59
CA LYS A 725 57.23 4.70 -30.14
C LYS A 725 58.64 4.79 -29.53
N ALA A 726 59.67 4.32 -30.24
CA ALA A 726 61.08 4.54 -29.87
C ALA A 726 61.39 6.05 -29.81
N LYS A 727 61.04 6.80 -30.87
CA LYS A 727 61.17 8.27 -30.91
C LYS A 727 60.42 8.94 -29.77
N TRP A 728 59.17 8.55 -29.51
CA TRP A 728 58.40 9.15 -28.43
C TRP A 728 59.06 8.93 -27.06
N ILE A 729 59.60 7.73 -26.76
CA ILE A 729 60.36 7.48 -25.53
C ILE A 729 61.68 8.27 -25.49
N TYR A 730 62.37 8.39 -26.62
CA TYR A 730 63.57 9.21 -26.78
C TYR A 730 63.30 10.71 -26.51
N ASP A 731 62.19 11.25 -27.04
CA ASP A 731 61.80 12.65 -26.87
C ASP A 731 61.30 12.95 -25.44
N ASN A 732 60.43 12.09 -24.86
CA ASN A 732 59.58 12.47 -23.71
C ASN A 732 60.02 11.93 -22.33
N ILE A 733 60.77 10.82 -22.27
CA ILE A 733 61.07 10.14 -21.00
C ILE A 733 62.45 10.58 -20.45
N PRO A 734 62.56 11.40 -19.39
CA PRO A 734 63.85 11.98 -19.03
C PRO A 734 64.84 10.96 -18.44
N THR A 735 66.14 11.23 -18.59
CA THR A 735 67.22 10.52 -17.89
C THR A 735 66.97 10.51 -16.38
N GLY A 736 67.24 9.38 -15.72
CA GLY A 736 66.85 9.12 -14.33
C GLY A 736 65.43 8.58 -14.13
N THR A 737 64.61 8.44 -15.18
CA THR A 737 63.35 7.69 -15.13
C THR A 737 63.61 6.22 -14.79
N THR A 738 62.81 5.63 -13.91
CA THR A 738 62.93 4.23 -13.52
C THR A 738 62.48 3.32 -14.65
N VAL A 739 63.21 2.22 -14.85
CA VAL A 739 62.87 1.14 -15.79
C VAL A 739 62.83 -0.16 -15.00
N VAL A 740 61.73 -0.90 -15.06
CA VAL A 740 61.59 -2.22 -14.41
C VAL A 740 61.40 -3.27 -15.48
N VAL A 741 62.23 -4.31 -15.50
CA VAL A 741 62.12 -5.44 -16.43
C VAL A 741 61.80 -6.71 -15.66
N TYR A 742 60.69 -7.37 -15.98
CA TYR A 742 60.13 -8.47 -15.20
C TYR A 742 59.46 -9.55 -16.07
N ASN A 743 59.08 -10.67 -15.43
CA ASN A 743 58.20 -11.73 -15.93
C ASN A 743 56.92 -11.80 -15.07
#